data_AF-A0A6D2IIU6-F1
#
_entry.id   AF-A0A6D2IIU6-F1
#
_cell.length_a   1.000
_cell.length_b   1.000
_cell.length_c   1.000
_cell.angle_alpha   90.00
_cell.angle_beta   90.00
_cell.angle_gamma   90.00
#
_symmetry.space_group_name_H-M   'P 1'
#
loop_
_entity.id
_entity.type
_entity.pdbx_description
1 polymer ?
#
loop_
_entity_poly.entity_id
_entity_poly.type
_entity_poly.pdbx_seq_one_letter_code
_entity_poly.pdbx_strand_id
1 'polypeptide(L)'
;MYRHASSGVYFAPILLARFSSSLSKISSASNRSVRFRVCSAATRWSHGVNWRSLPSLRAQTRIDALVLEKFERKFATIASEHAYKDILTTLHKPDGGEYGKFYSLPALNDPRIDRLPYSVRILLESAIRNCDNFHITKDDVEKIIDWENTSLKKFEIPFKPARVILQDFTGVSIIVDLAAMRDAMKNLGSDPNKINPRVPVDLVFDHSVKVYGAARPEKDLGKGVQLESDRNWERFMFLKWASSAFHNIVMSSNESPIVHQEYLGRVVFNSNGFLYPDSVVGTTSNTRVIDGLGVVGLEVGGMEAEAAILGQPISMVLPSVVGVKLVGKLRTGVTLTNLVPTVTQMLRKHGVFGNFVEFYGEGMSELSVDDRAMIASMSHEYEATMGFFPVDPVTIEYLKLKGRSNETVKMIESYLRANKMFVDYNEAQEERAYTSCLQLDLGDVEPCISGPRRPCDQVVLKHVKADWKACLNNPLGFKGTFAVPNEQQEKTVKFLFHGEPSEIKHGSVVIANITSDSTTSSHNDMVAAALVAKKAYDLGLEVKPWVRTAVSPVSGLVEEYLLQSGLKKYLARQGFNVVGYGVKTSIRGSDGLDDPIVSAILENDIVTAAVLSNRRGFDLRVHALVNIDFEKESMGTDKDGKNVYLRDIWPSREEVSQAIHNSVLQSMFKSIYETTTKRNPLSPSSTLYSWDSNSTFLQEPPFFKNMNTKPQQERSYTSCLQLDLGDIEPYICGPKRPCDRVLLKDMKADWKACLGNPLGIKGFAIPEDEQDKTAKFSYMGQPAELKHGSVVIATITTDNNISCPSHIVMAALVAKKAYDIGFKVKPWVRTSVAPGYGVVKEYLLQSGLQEYLDKKGFQIVGHGFTTCIWGSGELDESIASAISENDLVAAVVHSSCRSYESRVHASVKANYLASPPLVVAYALAGTVNIDFEIEPMGTDKDGKNQAIIAKSFDRVHRSNLASIGIVPLCFKSAFFSSLSSSIEITNPKRLRSSSSSPIFRENRTILPQAIDKVYMVELDIQIPAAYDPFAEAKDSDAPGTKEYIHIRIQQRNGKKSLTTVQGLRKEFSYERILKDLKKDFCCNGNVVQDKELGKIIQLQGDQRKKVSQFLVQSGIAQKDQIKIHGF
;
A
#
# COMPACT_ATOMS: atom_id res chain seq x y z
N MET A 1 48.91 2.55 -24.32
CA MET A 1 50.23 3.19 -24.57
C MET A 1 49.97 4.68 -24.72
N TYR A 2 50.55 5.63 -23.98
CA TYR A 2 51.39 5.70 -22.75
C TYR A 2 50.72 6.75 -21.81
N ARG A 3 50.79 6.79 -20.46
CA ARG A 3 51.93 7.08 -19.53
C ARG A 3 52.69 8.38 -19.89
N HIS A 4 53.09 9.29 -18.99
CA HIS A 4 53.05 9.41 -17.51
C HIS A 4 53.27 10.90 -17.10
N ALA A 5 53.09 11.24 -15.79
CA ALA A 5 53.92 12.12 -14.91
C ALA A 5 54.74 13.35 -15.45
N SER A 6 55.05 14.44 -14.70
CA SER A 6 54.68 14.94 -13.35
C SER A 6 55.30 16.35 -13.04
N SER A 7 54.85 16.98 -11.95
CA SER A 7 55.62 17.80 -10.96
C SER A 7 56.32 19.14 -11.28
N GLY A 8 55.92 20.20 -10.53
CA GLY A 8 56.79 21.24 -9.91
C GLY A 8 56.89 22.62 -10.59
N VAL A 9 57.51 23.67 -10.01
CA VAL A 9 57.93 24.06 -8.61
C VAL A 9 58.41 25.54 -8.66
N TYR A 10 58.18 26.39 -7.64
CA TYR A 10 59.04 27.52 -7.18
C TYR A 10 58.61 27.89 -5.72
N PHE A 11 59.45 27.94 -4.66
CA PHE A 11 60.59 28.82 -4.29
C PHE A 11 60.16 30.29 -3.96
N ALA A 12 60.67 31.02 -2.94
CA ALA A 12 61.84 30.83 -2.04
C ALA A 12 61.64 31.48 -0.60
N PRO A 13 62.64 32.00 0.17
CA PRO A 13 63.22 31.20 1.28
C PRO A 13 63.63 31.92 2.62
N ILE A 14 63.79 31.13 3.72
CA ILE A 14 64.88 31.19 4.78
C ILE A 14 64.99 32.55 5.58
N LEU A 15 65.66 32.78 6.72
CA LEU A 15 66.52 32.13 7.74
C LEU A 15 65.66 31.73 9.00
N LEU A 16 66.08 31.67 10.27
CA LEU A 16 66.99 30.87 11.15
C LEU A 16 66.37 30.98 12.59
N ALA A 17 66.69 30.31 13.70
CA ALA A 17 67.27 29.01 14.13
C ALA A 17 67.13 28.98 15.71
N ARG A 18 67.73 28.15 16.58
CA ARG A 18 68.82 27.14 16.60
C ARG A 18 68.54 26.08 17.71
N PHE A 19 68.98 24.83 17.51
CA PHE A 19 69.55 23.86 18.48
C PHE A 19 68.78 23.55 19.81
N SER A 20 68.27 22.33 20.09
CA SER A 20 68.89 20.98 20.32
C SER A 20 68.95 20.63 21.83
N SER A 21 68.83 19.40 22.35
CA SER A 21 68.75 18.03 21.79
C SER A 21 68.19 17.03 22.85
N SER A 22 67.69 15.85 22.40
CA SER A 22 67.64 14.50 23.04
C SER A 22 67.84 14.33 24.58
N LEU A 23 67.13 13.43 25.31
CA LEU A 23 67.16 11.95 25.13
C LEU A 23 66.15 11.20 26.06
N SER A 24 65.84 9.94 25.71
CA SER A 24 65.41 8.78 26.56
C SER A 24 64.28 8.83 27.61
N LYS A 25 63.22 8.06 27.31
CA LYS A 25 62.49 7.06 28.14
C LYS A 25 62.71 7.00 29.68
N ILE A 26 61.60 6.91 30.45
CA ILE A 26 61.24 5.76 31.32
C ILE A 26 59.77 5.90 31.83
N SER A 27 59.24 4.89 32.54
CA SER A 27 57.80 4.61 32.70
C SER A 27 57.20 4.83 34.11
N SER A 28 55.87 4.64 34.18
CA SER A 28 55.09 3.94 35.23
C SER A 28 54.70 4.59 36.57
N ALA A 29 53.38 4.50 36.84
CA ALA A 29 52.72 4.05 38.08
C ALA A 29 52.46 5.00 39.30
N SER A 30 51.23 5.55 39.30
CA SER A 30 50.18 5.30 40.33
C SER A 30 50.14 6.04 41.69
N ASN A 31 48.90 6.10 42.21
CA ASN A 31 48.46 6.16 43.63
C ASN A 31 48.36 7.49 44.42
N ARG A 32 47.10 7.90 44.61
CA ARG A 32 46.39 8.14 45.89
C ARG A 32 46.93 9.17 46.92
N SER A 33 46.27 10.34 46.91
CA SER A 33 45.56 10.99 48.04
C SER A 33 46.21 11.20 49.43
N VAL A 34 46.12 12.45 49.94
CA VAL A 34 45.45 12.81 51.22
C VAL A 34 45.28 14.35 51.30
N ARG A 35 44.42 14.87 52.22
CA ARG A 35 44.14 16.30 52.45
C ARG A 35 44.66 16.79 53.81
N PHE A 36 45.09 18.05 53.92
CA PHE A 36 44.81 19.02 55.02
C PHE A 36 45.13 20.44 54.45
N ARG A 37 44.24 21.45 54.42
CA ARG A 37 43.94 22.49 55.45
C ARG A 37 45.22 23.06 56.10
N VAL A 38 45.43 24.39 56.14
CA VAL A 38 44.77 25.37 57.05
C VAL A 38 44.99 26.84 56.57
N CYS A 39 44.03 27.74 56.90
CA CYS A 39 44.01 29.22 57.13
C CYS A 39 45.22 30.16 56.86
N SER A 40 45.12 31.51 56.84
CA SER A 40 44.03 32.51 56.58
C SER A 40 44.53 33.96 56.83
N ALA A 41 44.06 34.99 56.10
CA ALA A 41 43.95 36.40 56.55
C ALA A 41 43.38 37.33 55.43
N ALA A 42 42.80 38.53 55.68
CA ALA A 42 41.98 39.03 56.80
C ALA A 42 41.37 40.42 56.49
N THR A 43 40.08 40.66 56.84
CA THR A 43 39.45 41.99 57.17
C THR A 43 39.43 43.10 56.07
N ARG A 44 38.58 44.15 56.05
CA ARG A 44 37.39 44.71 56.78
C ARG A 44 36.78 45.78 55.80
N TRP A 45 35.59 46.40 55.90
CA TRP A 45 34.33 46.39 56.69
C TRP A 45 33.26 47.14 55.81
N SER A 46 31.98 47.40 56.12
CA SER A 46 31.03 47.14 57.23
C SER A 46 29.57 47.14 56.65
N HIS A 47 28.54 47.48 57.44
CA HIS A 47 27.11 47.75 57.11
C HIS A 47 26.36 46.82 56.10
N GLY A 48 25.40 45.99 56.52
CA GLY A 48 25.01 45.69 57.89
C GLY A 48 23.69 44.93 58.12
N VAL A 49 23.74 43.58 58.05
CA VAL A 49 22.93 42.65 58.88
C VAL A 49 21.41 42.55 58.53
N ASN A 50 20.72 41.40 58.50
CA ASN A 50 21.02 40.04 59.00
C ASN A 50 20.59 38.91 58.03
N TRP A 51 21.08 37.69 58.25
CA TRP A 51 20.74 36.48 57.48
C TRP A 51 20.61 35.27 58.41
N ARG A 52 19.72 34.32 58.10
CA ARG A 52 19.75 32.94 58.65
C ARG A 52 19.59 31.93 57.53
N SER A 53 20.54 31.01 57.42
CA SER A 53 20.63 30.00 56.35
C SER A 53 20.07 28.64 56.78
N LEU A 54 19.63 27.84 55.79
CA LEU A 54 19.22 26.45 55.99
C LEU A 54 20.44 25.50 56.11
N PRO A 55 20.27 24.33 56.76
CA PRO A 55 21.25 23.25 56.76
C PRO A 55 21.35 22.53 55.40
N SER A 56 22.32 21.62 55.26
CA SER A 56 22.82 21.13 53.99
C SER A 56 22.15 19.87 53.43
N LEU A 57 22.29 19.70 52.11
CA LEU A 57 21.64 18.70 51.25
C LEU A 57 22.15 17.24 51.42
N ARG A 58 22.37 16.77 52.67
CA ARG A 58 22.90 15.42 52.98
C ARG A 58 22.08 14.61 53.98
N ALA A 59 20.98 15.15 54.51
CA ALA A 59 20.07 14.41 55.39
C ALA A 59 18.95 13.67 54.64
N GLN A 60 18.51 14.18 53.48
CA GLN A 60 17.34 13.65 52.75
C GLN A 60 17.55 12.24 52.16
N THR A 61 18.78 11.93 51.72
CA THR A 61 19.11 10.79 50.84
C THR A 61 19.05 9.40 51.51
N ARG A 62 18.40 9.26 52.67
CA ARG A 62 18.23 7.98 53.39
C ARG A 62 16.78 7.59 53.69
N ILE A 63 15.81 8.47 53.44
CA ILE A 63 14.38 8.16 53.64
C ILE A 63 13.78 7.65 52.32
N ASP A 64 14.11 8.28 51.20
CA ASP A 64 13.48 8.00 49.90
C ASP A 64 13.74 6.57 49.39
N ALA A 65 14.94 6.01 49.63
CA ALA A 65 15.30 4.65 49.18
C ALA A 65 14.41 3.55 49.78
N LEU A 66 14.06 3.67 51.07
CA LEU A 66 13.19 2.71 51.78
C LEU A 66 11.70 2.90 51.44
N VAL A 67 11.35 4.03 50.81
CA VAL A 67 10.04 4.25 50.22
C VAL A 67 10.00 3.67 48.80
N LEU A 68 11.05 3.86 47.98
CA LEU A 68 11.16 3.29 46.63
C LEU A 68 11.04 1.76 46.63
N GLU A 69 11.79 1.02 47.46
CA GLU A 69 11.66 -0.45 47.53
C GLU A 69 10.23 -0.92 47.89
N LYS A 70 9.47 -0.11 48.64
CA LYS A 70 8.06 -0.36 48.95
C LYS A 70 7.09 0.09 47.86
N PHE A 71 7.51 0.98 46.97
CA PHE A 71 6.72 1.49 45.85
C PHE A 71 6.87 0.59 44.62
N GLU A 72 8.10 0.17 44.30
CA GLU A 72 8.41 -0.78 43.22
C GLU A 72 7.71 -2.13 43.45
N ARG A 73 7.75 -2.66 44.69
CA ARG A 73 6.97 -3.86 45.09
C ARG A 73 5.46 -3.69 44.99
N LYS A 74 4.95 -2.47 44.78
CA LYS A 74 3.52 -2.16 44.65
C LYS A 74 3.09 -1.88 43.20
N PHE A 75 4.03 -1.49 42.33
CA PHE A 75 3.79 -1.37 40.89
C PHE A 75 4.09 -2.66 40.12
N ALA A 76 4.97 -3.53 40.63
CA ALA A 76 5.19 -4.88 40.11
C ALA A 76 3.94 -5.80 40.16
N THR A 77 2.84 -5.34 40.76
CA THR A 77 1.55 -6.05 40.86
C THR A 77 0.41 -5.35 40.12
N ILE A 78 0.70 -4.40 39.22
CA ILE A 78 -0.29 -3.78 38.29
C ILE A 78 -0.06 -4.23 36.84
N ALA A 79 0.36 -5.48 36.65
CA ALA A 79 -0.07 -6.21 35.46
C ALA A 79 -1.52 -6.66 35.71
N SER A 80 -2.49 -6.12 34.97
CA SER A 80 -3.85 -6.64 35.01
C SER A 80 -3.81 -8.12 34.60
N GLU A 81 -4.33 -9.01 35.45
CA GLU A 81 -4.35 -10.45 35.13
C GLU A 81 -5.00 -10.68 33.75
N HIS A 82 -4.40 -11.58 32.98
CA HIS A 82 -4.81 -11.79 31.60
C HIS A 82 -6.31 -12.14 31.52
N ALA A 83 -7.02 -11.43 30.64
CA ALA A 83 -8.48 -11.42 30.53
C ALA A 83 -9.13 -12.81 30.42
N TYR A 84 -8.38 -13.78 29.89
CA TYR A 84 -8.76 -15.16 29.57
C TYR A 84 -7.80 -16.20 30.19
N LYS A 85 -7.16 -15.87 31.34
CA LYS A 85 -6.23 -16.78 32.03
C LYS A 85 -6.83 -18.15 32.34
N ASP A 86 -8.14 -18.21 32.58
CA ASP A 86 -8.83 -19.40 33.10
C ASP A 86 -9.11 -20.47 32.02
N ILE A 87 -8.96 -20.13 30.72
CA ILE A 87 -9.02 -21.09 29.59
C ILE A 87 -7.63 -21.53 29.09
N LEU A 88 -6.55 -21.11 29.75
CA LEU A 88 -5.18 -21.48 29.40
C LEU A 88 -4.91 -22.94 29.82
N THR A 89 -4.90 -23.84 28.84
CA THR A 89 -4.84 -25.30 29.01
C THR A 89 -3.50 -25.85 28.52
N THR A 90 -3.03 -26.97 29.09
CA THR A 90 -1.86 -27.71 28.59
C THR A 90 -2.26 -28.69 27.49
N LEU A 91 -1.49 -28.75 26.40
CA LEU A 91 -1.58 -29.80 25.39
C LEU A 91 -0.62 -30.95 25.75
N HIS A 92 -1.15 -32.09 26.13
CA HIS A 92 -0.37 -33.28 26.49
C HIS A 92 0.08 -34.09 25.26
N LYS A 93 1.18 -34.83 25.39
CA LYS A 93 1.66 -35.77 24.35
C LYS A 93 0.96 -37.13 24.50
N PRO A 94 0.61 -37.83 23.40
CA PRO A 94 0.07 -39.21 23.47
C PRO A 94 0.99 -40.18 24.20
N ASP A 95 2.30 -39.99 24.01
CA ASP A 95 3.37 -40.86 24.48
C ASP A 95 3.85 -40.48 25.92
N GLY A 96 3.18 -39.52 26.57
CA GLY A 96 3.54 -38.93 27.86
C GLY A 96 4.33 -37.62 27.77
N GLY A 97 4.03 -36.67 28.68
CA GLY A 97 4.63 -35.33 28.71
C GLY A 97 3.74 -34.23 28.11
N GLU A 98 4.32 -33.07 27.84
CA GLU A 98 3.60 -31.86 27.39
C GLU A 98 4.22 -31.29 26.11
N TYR A 99 3.40 -30.78 25.19
CA TYR A 99 3.84 -30.02 24.00
C TYR A 99 3.97 -28.52 24.30
N GLY A 100 3.11 -27.99 25.16
CA GLY A 100 3.02 -26.56 25.51
C GLY A 100 1.63 -26.19 26.02
N LYS A 101 1.43 -24.90 26.32
CA LYS A 101 0.15 -24.33 26.77
C LYS A 101 -0.53 -23.53 25.67
N PHE A 102 -1.85 -23.51 25.66
CA PHE A 102 -2.67 -22.79 24.67
C PHE A 102 -3.97 -22.27 25.27
N TYR A 103 -4.53 -21.24 24.66
CA TYR A 103 -5.90 -20.81 24.95
C TYR A 103 -6.88 -21.73 24.23
N SER A 104 -7.70 -22.45 25.01
CA SER A 104 -8.69 -23.38 24.50
C SER A 104 -9.98 -22.64 24.13
N LEU A 105 -10.31 -22.58 22.82
CA LEU A 105 -11.55 -21.97 22.36
C LEU A 105 -12.80 -22.72 22.84
N PRO A 106 -12.86 -24.08 22.83
CA PRO A 106 -14.01 -24.80 23.39
C PRO A 106 -14.25 -24.53 24.88
N ALA A 107 -13.21 -24.22 25.65
CA ALA A 107 -13.33 -23.92 27.09
C ALA A 107 -14.08 -22.59 27.39
N LEU A 108 -14.37 -21.76 26.38
CA LEU A 108 -15.28 -20.62 26.51
C LEU A 108 -16.75 -21.02 26.68
N ASN A 109 -17.12 -22.27 26.30
CA ASN A 109 -18.49 -22.81 26.39
C ASN A 109 -19.57 -21.98 25.65
N ASP A 110 -19.19 -21.25 24.59
CA ASP A 110 -20.11 -20.45 23.77
C ASP A 110 -20.46 -21.17 22.45
N PRO A 111 -21.75 -21.50 22.19
CA PRO A 111 -22.16 -22.24 20.99
C PRO A 111 -21.99 -21.44 19.68
N ARG A 112 -21.78 -20.11 19.73
CA ARG A 112 -21.49 -19.30 18.54
C ARG A 112 -20.16 -19.71 17.90
N ILE A 113 -19.17 -20.06 18.72
CA ILE A 113 -17.82 -20.45 18.26
C ILE A 113 -17.88 -21.63 17.30
N ASP A 114 -18.74 -22.62 17.59
CA ASP A 114 -18.91 -23.83 16.78
C ASP A 114 -19.49 -23.56 15.37
N ARG A 115 -20.16 -22.41 15.17
CA ARG A 115 -20.62 -21.98 13.84
C ARG A 115 -19.65 -21.06 13.10
N LEU A 116 -18.60 -20.53 13.74
CA LEU A 116 -17.64 -19.61 13.11
C LEU A 116 -16.81 -20.26 11.99
N PRO A 117 -16.57 -19.54 10.86
CA PRO A 117 -15.57 -19.91 9.86
C PRO A 117 -14.17 -20.11 10.45
N TYR A 118 -13.37 -20.99 9.85
CA TYR A 118 -12.03 -21.33 10.33
C TYR A 118 -11.09 -20.11 10.33
N SER A 119 -11.16 -19.29 9.29
CA SER A 119 -10.45 -18.00 9.19
C SER A 119 -10.75 -17.06 10.37
N VAL A 120 -12.02 -16.99 10.81
CA VAL A 120 -12.46 -16.16 11.94
C VAL A 120 -12.00 -16.74 13.28
N ARG A 121 -11.94 -18.07 13.44
CA ARG A 121 -11.40 -18.73 14.65
C ARG A 121 -9.93 -18.37 14.90
N ILE A 122 -9.14 -18.15 13.84
CA ILE A 122 -7.73 -17.72 13.95
C ILE A 122 -7.62 -16.25 14.38
N LEU A 123 -8.51 -15.37 13.89
CA LEU A 123 -8.62 -13.99 14.39
C LEU A 123 -9.01 -13.97 15.88
N LEU A 124 -9.96 -14.82 16.27
CA LEU A 124 -10.44 -14.96 17.65
C LEU A 124 -9.34 -15.42 18.61
N GLU A 125 -8.55 -16.43 18.24
CA GLU A 125 -7.40 -16.86 19.05
C GLU A 125 -6.41 -15.73 19.26
N SER A 126 -6.05 -14.98 18.20
CA SER A 126 -5.08 -13.91 18.33
C SER A 126 -5.60 -12.75 19.19
N ALA A 127 -6.89 -12.42 19.09
CA ALA A 127 -7.52 -11.42 19.96
C ALA A 127 -7.51 -11.87 21.43
N ILE A 128 -7.90 -13.13 21.72
CA ILE A 128 -7.88 -13.71 23.07
C ILE A 128 -6.47 -13.71 23.66
N ARG A 129 -5.49 -14.26 22.93
CA ARG A 129 -4.09 -14.42 23.39
C ARG A 129 -3.39 -13.10 23.67
N ASN A 130 -3.78 -12.03 22.98
CA ASN A 130 -3.18 -10.70 23.09
C ASN A 130 -4.09 -9.68 23.79
N CYS A 131 -5.12 -10.12 24.51
CA CYS A 131 -6.07 -9.27 25.23
C CYS A 131 -5.43 -8.61 26.46
N ASP A 132 -4.74 -7.49 26.22
CA ASP A 132 -4.08 -6.65 27.22
C ASP A 132 -5.02 -5.58 27.86
N ASN A 133 -6.28 -5.51 27.40
CA ASN A 133 -7.27 -4.47 27.76
C ASN A 133 -6.82 -3.04 27.40
N PHE A 134 -5.88 -2.88 26.45
CA PHE A 134 -5.37 -1.58 26.01
C PHE A 134 -5.26 -1.47 24.48
N HIS A 135 -4.54 -2.39 23.83
CA HIS A 135 -4.52 -2.55 22.37
C HIS A 135 -5.61 -3.50 21.88
N ILE A 136 -6.00 -4.48 22.71
CA ILE A 136 -7.10 -5.42 22.44
C ILE A 136 -7.90 -5.58 23.73
N THR A 137 -9.21 -5.34 23.65
CA THR A 137 -10.13 -5.37 24.79
C THR A 137 -11.07 -6.57 24.73
N LYS A 138 -11.76 -6.85 25.85
CA LYS A 138 -12.83 -7.86 25.90
C LYS A 138 -13.99 -7.55 24.94
N ASP A 139 -14.25 -6.28 24.66
CA ASP A 139 -15.26 -5.83 23.69
C ASP A 139 -14.88 -6.25 22.26
N ASP A 140 -13.59 -6.23 21.92
CA ASP A 140 -13.08 -6.65 20.60
C ASP A 140 -13.12 -8.17 20.42
N VAL A 141 -12.89 -8.92 21.49
CA VAL A 141 -13.08 -10.39 21.49
C VAL A 141 -14.55 -10.74 21.30
N GLU A 142 -15.47 -10.08 22.02
CA GLU A 142 -16.92 -10.32 21.86
C GLU A 142 -17.42 -9.94 20.46
N LYS A 143 -16.91 -8.86 19.85
CA LYS A 143 -17.19 -8.50 18.44
C LYS A 143 -16.85 -9.63 17.47
N ILE A 144 -15.79 -10.41 17.75
CA ILE A 144 -15.34 -11.53 16.91
C ILE A 144 -16.15 -12.82 17.21
N ILE A 145 -16.61 -13.03 18.45
CA ILE A 145 -17.52 -14.14 18.77
C ILE A 145 -18.91 -13.92 18.13
N ASP A 146 -19.41 -12.68 18.13
CA ASP A 146 -20.68 -12.29 17.49
C ASP A 146 -20.56 -12.04 15.96
N TRP A 147 -19.54 -12.62 15.30
CA TRP A 147 -19.16 -12.35 13.89
C TRP A 147 -20.32 -12.39 12.89
N GLU A 148 -21.28 -13.30 13.06
CA GLU A 148 -22.46 -13.43 12.19
C GLU A 148 -23.31 -12.14 12.16
N ASN A 149 -23.36 -11.42 13.29
CA ASN A 149 -24.09 -10.16 13.45
C ASN A 149 -23.19 -8.92 13.29
N THR A 150 -21.88 -9.02 13.54
CA THR A 150 -20.95 -7.87 13.56
C THR A 150 -20.22 -7.64 12.23
N SER A 151 -19.97 -8.70 11.45
CA SER A 151 -19.36 -8.58 10.11
C SER A 151 -20.21 -7.76 9.14
N LEU A 152 -21.54 -7.95 9.18
CA LEU A 152 -22.51 -7.16 8.43
C LEU A 152 -22.52 -5.66 8.83
N LYS A 153 -22.12 -5.36 10.07
CA LYS A 153 -22.04 -3.99 10.63
C LYS A 153 -20.67 -3.33 10.40
N LYS A 154 -19.69 -4.07 9.86
CA LYS A 154 -18.35 -3.58 9.48
C LYS A 154 -17.60 -2.85 10.61
N PHE A 155 -17.65 -3.39 11.83
CA PHE A 155 -16.77 -2.91 12.90
C PHE A 155 -15.30 -3.15 12.55
N GLU A 156 -14.40 -2.23 12.91
CA GLU A 156 -12.96 -2.53 12.92
C GLU A 156 -12.61 -3.41 14.13
N ILE A 157 -11.57 -4.23 13.97
CA ILE A 157 -10.97 -5.08 15.01
C ILE A 157 -9.44 -4.98 14.98
N PRO A 158 -8.77 -5.01 16.15
CA PRO A 158 -7.31 -5.03 16.24
C PRO A 158 -6.76 -6.45 16.01
N PHE A 159 -6.00 -6.65 14.93
CA PHE A 159 -5.35 -7.93 14.62
C PHE A 159 -3.83 -7.87 14.83
N LYS A 160 -3.30 -8.70 15.73
CA LYS A 160 -1.86 -8.93 15.89
C LYS A 160 -1.46 -10.21 15.14
N PRO A 161 -0.66 -10.15 14.06
CA PRO A 161 -0.17 -11.35 13.37
C PRO A 161 0.90 -12.07 14.19
N ALA A 162 1.10 -13.36 13.95
CA ALA A 162 2.15 -14.15 14.60
C ALA A 162 3.57 -13.77 14.11
N ARG A 163 3.72 -13.29 12.87
CA ARG A 163 4.97 -12.90 12.21
C ARG A 163 4.76 -11.91 11.06
N VAL A 164 5.85 -11.38 10.52
CA VAL A 164 5.87 -10.54 9.30
C VAL A 164 6.81 -11.15 8.25
N ILE A 165 6.47 -11.02 6.96
CA ILE A 165 7.33 -11.44 5.84
C ILE A 165 7.64 -10.28 4.89
N LEU A 166 8.92 -10.07 4.61
CA LEU A 166 9.42 -8.97 3.77
C LEU A 166 10.15 -9.52 2.55
N GLN A 167 9.83 -9.00 1.36
CA GLN A 167 10.63 -9.17 0.14
C GLN A 167 11.60 -8.00 -0.06
N ASP A 168 12.77 -8.26 -0.64
CA ASP A 168 13.94 -7.35 -0.59
C ASP A 168 13.68 -5.92 -1.07
N PHE A 169 12.82 -5.71 -2.06
CA PHE A 169 12.57 -4.38 -2.62
C PHE A 169 11.81 -3.47 -1.65
N THR A 170 10.86 -4.03 -0.91
CA THR A 170 10.16 -3.32 0.20
C THR A 170 10.90 -3.42 1.53
N GLY A 171 11.65 -4.50 1.74
CA GLY A 171 12.37 -4.77 2.97
C GLY A 171 13.47 -3.75 3.21
N VAL A 172 14.21 -3.35 2.16
CA VAL A 172 15.24 -2.29 2.28
C VAL A 172 14.67 -1.02 2.90
N SER A 173 13.48 -0.56 2.50
CA SER A 173 12.85 0.64 3.08
C SER A 173 12.56 0.48 4.57
N ILE A 174 11.83 -0.57 4.97
CA ILE A 174 11.46 -0.80 6.37
C ILE A 174 12.71 -0.98 7.27
N ILE A 175 13.76 -1.62 6.75
CA ILE A 175 15.03 -1.76 7.49
C ILE A 175 15.80 -0.42 7.56
N VAL A 176 15.71 0.45 6.53
CA VAL A 176 16.20 1.83 6.57
C VAL A 176 15.46 2.66 7.63
N ASP A 177 14.14 2.53 7.71
CA ASP A 177 13.30 3.25 8.67
C ASP A 177 13.60 2.80 10.12
N LEU A 178 13.70 1.49 10.37
CA LEU A 178 14.14 0.94 11.67
C LEU A 178 15.58 1.33 12.04
N ALA A 179 16.49 1.46 11.07
CA ALA A 179 17.84 1.96 11.30
C ALA A 179 17.84 3.46 11.67
N ALA A 180 17.04 4.27 10.97
CA ALA A 180 16.85 5.68 11.26
C ALA A 180 16.18 5.91 12.64
N MET A 181 15.24 5.05 13.05
CA MET A 181 14.68 5.06 14.41
C MET A 181 15.75 4.76 15.48
N ARG A 182 16.73 3.89 15.21
CA ARG A 182 17.84 3.63 16.12
C ARG A 182 18.75 4.85 16.29
N ASP A 183 19.08 5.54 15.20
CA ASP A 183 19.83 6.79 15.28
C ASP A 183 19.02 7.93 15.92
N ALA A 184 17.70 7.99 15.70
CA ALA A 184 16.80 8.91 16.41
C ALA A 184 16.79 8.65 17.94
N MET A 185 16.69 7.39 18.37
CA MET A 185 16.75 7.01 19.80
C MET A 185 18.06 7.45 20.45
N LYS A 186 19.18 7.19 19.76
CA LYS A 186 20.52 7.63 20.17
C LYS A 186 20.62 9.15 20.29
N ASN A 187 20.11 9.89 19.30
CA ASN A 187 20.13 11.36 19.27
C ASN A 187 19.25 11.97 20.37
N LEU A 188 18.19 11.28 20.78
CA LEU A 188 17.32 11.64 21.91
C LEU A 188 17.86 11.14 23.27
N GLY A 189 19.00 10.44 23.28
CA GLY A 189 19.70 9.99 24.50
C GLY A 189 19.18 8.68 25.12
N SER A 190 18.32 7.93 24.42
CA SER A 190 17.81 6.63 24.88
C SER A 190 18.50 5.45 24.19
N ASP A 191 18.24 4.23 24.66
CA ASP A 191 18.86 3.00 24.16
C ASP A 191 18.29 2.59 22.77
N PRO A 192 19.12 2.56 21.70
CA PRO A 192 18.68 2.12 20.37
C PRO A 192 18.19 0.66 20.31
N ASN A 193 18.62 -0.20 21.24
CA ASN A 193 18.22 -1.61 21.24
C ASN A 193 16.74 -1.82 21.58
N LYS A 194 16.06 -0.79 22.14
CA LYS A 194 14.60 -0.74 22.26
C LYS A 194 13.89 -0.83 20.89
N ILE A 195 14.53 -0.37 19.81
CA ILE A 195 14.09 -0.58 18.43
C ILE A 195 14.54 -1.97 17.98
N ASN A 196 13.66 -2.95 18.16
CA ASN A 196 13.85 -4.33 17.70
C ASN A 196 12.47 -4.95 17.41
N PRO A 197 12.31 -5.76 16.35
CA PRO A 197 11.06 -6.46 16.07
C PRO A 197 10.55 -7.26 17.27
N ARG A 198 9.26 -7.10 17.59
CA ARG A 198 8.54 -7.83 18.64
C ARG A 198 8.07 -9.19 18.17
N VAL A 199 7.64 -9.28 16.91
CA VAL A 199 7.30 -10.52 16.20
C VAL A 199 8.50 -11.00 15.34
N PRO A 200 8.57 -12.30 14.98
CA PRO A 200 9.53 -12.78 14.00
C PRO A 200 9.34 -12.11 12.64
N VAL A 201 10.44 -11.82 11.96
CA VAL A 201 10.46 -11.25 10.60
C VAL A 201 11.24 -12.19 9.69
N ASP A 202 10.56 -12.81 8.74
CA ASP A 202 11.19 -13.56 7.66
C ASP A 202 11.56 -12.58 6.54
N LEU A 203 12.84 -12.51 6.14
CA LEU A 203 13.26 -11.72 4.99
C LEU A 203 13.70 -12.63 3.83
N VAL A 204 13.07 -12.42 2.67
CA VAL A 204 13.29 -13.15 1.42
C VAL A 204 13.93 -12.24 0.37
N PHE A 205 14.85 -12.79 -0.42
CA PHE A 205 15.61 -12.05 -1.44
C PHE A 205 15.33 -12.64 -2.84
N ASP A 206 14.23 -12.20 -3.46
CA ASP A 206 13.60 -12.81 -4.64
C ASP A 206 13.29 -11.81 -5.78
N HIS A 207 13.18 -10.50 -5.45
CA HIS A 207 12.89 -9.45 -6.42
C HIS A 207 14.16 -8.85 -7.05
N SER A 208 15.35 -9.27 -6.64
CA SER A 208 16.62 -8.74 -7.16
C SER A 208 17.23 -9.52 -8.34
N VAL A 209 16.86 -10.79 -8.56
CA VAL A 209 17.44 -11.59 -9.67
C VAL A 209 16.79 -11.22 -11.01
N LYS A 210 17.60 -11.11 -12.07
CA LYS A 210 17.15 -10.97 -13.47
C LYS A 210 17.62 -12.17 -14.30
N VAL A 211 16.89 -12.43 -15.39
CA VAL A 211 17.31 -13.35 -16.45
C VAL A 211 18.37 -12.66 -17.32
N TYR A 212 19.33 -13.44 -17.81
CA TYR A 212 20.28 -12.99 -18.83
C TYR A 212 20.49 -14.05 -19.90
N GLY A 213 20.21 -13.70 -21.17
CA GLY A 213 20.56 -14.53 -22.32
C GLY A 213 19.72 -15.80 -22.45
N ALA A 214 18.40 -15.67 -22.52
CA ALA A 214 17.42 -16.77 -22.67
C ALA A 214 17.44 -17.49 -24.04
N ALA A 215 18.64 -17.70 -24.59
CA ALA A 215 18.97 -18.51 -25.77
C ALA A 215 20.41 -19.08 -25.71
N ARG A 216 21.09 -18.98 -24.55
CA ARG A 216 22.48 -19.40 -24.37
C ARG A 216 22.59 -20.71 -23.57
N PRO A 217 23.68 -21.49 -23.74
CA PRO A 217 23.86 -22.72 -22.98
C PRO A 217 24.02 -22.46 -21.48
N GLU A 218 23.59 -23.45 -20.69
CA GLU A 218 23.60 -23.51 -19.22
C GLU A 218 24.87 -22.96 -18.53
N LYS A 219 26.04 -23.09 -19.18
CA LYS A 219 27.34 -22.50 -18.78
C LYS A 219 27.33 -20.99 -18.49
N ASP A 220 26.36 -20.23 -19.02
CA ASP A 220 26.27 -18.78 -18.81
C ASP A 220 25.35 -18.39 -17.63
N LEU A 221 24.58 -19.32 -17.05
CA LEU A 221 23.68 -19.07 -15.91
C LEU A 221 24.44 -18.47 -14.70
N GLY A 222 25.60 -19.03 -14.37
CA GLY A 222 26.45 -18.53 -13.28
C GLY A 222 26.94 -17.09 -13.47
N LYS A 223 27.05 -16.61 -14.72
CA LYS A 223 27.40 -15.21 -15.02
C LYS A 223 26.23 -14.27 -14.77
N GLY A 224 25.01 -14.69 -15.08
CA GLY A 224 23.78 -13.93 -14.76
C GLY A 224 23.61 -13.75 -13.25
N VAL A 225 23.80 -14.84 -12.49
CA VAL A 225 23.76 -14.81 -11.01
C VAL A 225 24.87 -13.92 -10.43
N GLN A 226 26.11 -14.03 -10.92
CA GLN A 226 27.21 -13.17 -10.47
C GLN A 226 26.92 -11.69 -10.76
N LEU A 227 26.46 -11.34 -11.97
CA LEU A 227 26.19 -9.94 -12.34
C LEU A 227 25.09 -9.30 -11.49
N GLU A 228 24.06 -10.04 -11.08
CA GLU A 228 23.06 -9.52 -10.13
C GLU A 228 23.54 -9.56 -8.66
N SER A 229 24.43 -10.49 -8.28
CA SER A 229 25.13 -10.39 -6.99
C SER A 229 25.96 -9.11 -6.91
N ASP A 230 26.74 -8.79 -7.94
CA ASP A 230 27.60 -7.60 -8.00
C ASP A 230 26.78 -6.30 -7.96
N ARG A 231 25.69 -6.23 -8.74
CA ARG A 231 24.80 -5.05 -8.81
C ARG A 231 24.04 -4.78 -7.52
N ASN A 232 23.58 -5.84 -6.84
CA ASN A 232 22.72 -5.72 -5.67
C ASN A 232 23.51 -5.90 -4.36
N TRP A 233 24.84 -5.99 -4.43
CA TRP A 233 25.75 -6.27 -3.33
C TRP A 233 25.54 -5.35 -2.12
N GLU A 234 25.38 -4.05 -2.35
CA GLU A 234 25.15 -3.07 -1.28
C GLU A 234 23.83 -3.32 -0.53
N ARG A 235 22.72 -3.51 -1.28
CA ARG A 235 21.41 -3.84 -0.70
C ARG A 235 21.44 -5.19 0.02
N PHE A 236 22.11 -6.19 -0.55
CA PHE A 236 22.30 -7.49 0.09
C PHE A 236 23.09 -7.37 1.41
N MET A 237 24.22 -6.66 1.41
CA MET A 237 25.05 -6.48 2.61
C MET A 237 24.34 -5.68 3.70
N PHE A 238 23.47 -4.73 3.34
CA PHE A 238 22.61 -4.01 4.28
C PHE A 238 21.57 -4.93 4.95
N LEU A 239 20.86 -5.77 4.18
CA LEU A 239 19.90 -6.72 4.75
C LEU A 239 20.60 -7.81 5.59
N LYS A 240 21.83 -8.20 5.20
CA LYS A 240 22.69 -9.10 5.97
C LYS A 240 23.19 -8.49 7.28
N TRP A 241 23.47 -7.17 7.31
CA TRP A 241 23.70 -6.44 8.56
C TRP A 241 22.44 -6.45 9.44
N ALA A 242 21.26 -6.19 8.87
CA ALA A 242 20.03 -6.17 9.64
C ALA A 242 19.70 -7.53 10.29
N SER A 243 19.92 -8.64 9.59
CA SER A 243 19.72 -9.98 10.15
C SER A 243 20.69 -10.36 11.28
N SER A 244 21.79 -9.61 11.50
CA SER A 244 22.63 -9.74 12.71
C SER A 244 22.41 -8.62 13.74
N ALA A 245 21.98 -7.43 13.32
CA ALA A 245 21.71 -6.29 14.19
C ALA A 245 20.32 -6.32 14.88
N PHE A 246 19.39 -7.15 14.42
CA PHE A 246 18.03 -7.30 14.97
C PHE A 246 17.70 -8.76 15.28
N HIS A 247 17.47 -9.07 16.57
CA HIS A 247 17.40 -10.45 17.11
C HIS A 247 16.30 -11.35 16.53
N ASN A 248 15.29 -10.75 15.91
CA ASN A 248 14.09 -11.43 15.39
C ASN A 248 13.98 -11.41 13.86
N ILE A 249 14.99 -10.89 13.15
CA ILE A 249 15.04 -10.90 11.68
C ILE A 249 15.85 -12.11 11.21
N VAL A 250 15.24 -12.95 10.37
CA VAL A 250 15.89 -14.11 9.75
C VAL A 250 15.89 -13.91 8.24
N MET A 251 17.06 -13.69 7.66
CA MET A 251 17.26 -13.62 6.20
C MET A 251 17.52 -15.02 5.62
N SER A 252 16.79 -15.40 4.57
CA SER A 252 17.06 -16.60 3.78
C SER A 252 18.44 -16.55 3.10
N SER A 253 19.17 -17.66 3.07
CA SER A 253 20.53 -17.71 2.50
C SER A 253 20.57 -17.64 0.96
N ASN A 254 21.62 -17.04 0.41
CA ASN A 254 21.82 -16.88 -1.05
C ASN A 254 21.85 -18.20 -1.84
N GLU A 255 22.09 -19.33 -1.17
CA GLU A 255 22.19 -20.65 -1.80
C GLU A 255 20.82 -21.30 -2.07
N SER A 256 19.71 -20.71 -1.58
CA SER A 256 18.34 -21.11 -1.93
C SER A 256 17.58 -19.92 -2.54
N PRO A 257 17.56 -19.80 -3.89
CA PRO A 257 17.33 -18.51 -4.56
C PRO A 257 15.87 -18.01 -4.62
N ILE A 258 14.90 -18.80 -4.15
CA ILE A 258 13.69 -18.33 -3.45
C ILE A 258 13.33 -19.40 -2.41
N VAL A 259 12.95 -18.93 -1.22
CA VAL A 259 12.23 -19.72 -0.22
C VAL A 259 10.73 -19.46 -0.42
N HIS A 260 9.97 -20.49 -0.81
CA HIS A 260 8.50 -20.37 -0.80
C HIS A 260 8.02 -20.07 0.60
N GLN A 261 6.98 -19.23 0.71
CA GLN A 261 6.39 -18.91 1.99
C GLN A 261 5.86 -20.16 2.71
N GLU A 262 5.50 -21.22 1.99
CA GLU A 262 5.13 -22.55 2.53
C GLU A 262 6.20 -23.16 3.45
N TYR A 263 7.50 -23.00 3.13
CA TYR A 263 8.60 -23.44 4.01
C TYR A 263 8.73 -22.57 5.26
N LEU A 264 8.30 -21.31 5.16
CA LEU A 264 8.24 -20.35 6.27
C LEU A 264 6.88 -20.40 7.00
N GLY A 265 5.92 -21.18 6.54
CA GLY A 265 4.66 -21.43 7.24
C GLY A 265 4.96 -22.25 8.49
N ARG A 266 4.59 -21.76 9.68
CA ARG A 266 4.71 -22.56 10.91
C ARG A 266 3.46 -23.43 11.11
N VAL A 267 2.30 -22.99 10.60
CA VAL A 267 0.95 -23.56 10.83
C VAL A 267 0.51 -23.47 12.30
N VAL A 268 1.32 -24.00 13.23
CA VAL A 268 1.22 -23.73 14.67
C VAL A 268 2.61 -23.34 15.17
N PHE A 269 2.71 -22.20 15.84
CA PHE A 269 3.93 -21.80 16.55
C PHE A 269 4.09 -22.59 17.86
N ASN A 270 5.35 -22.82 18.26
CA ASN A 270 5.70 -23.15 19.64
C ASN A 270 6.79 -22.16 20.09
N SER A 271 6.37 -21.13 20.82
CA SER A 271 7.26 -20.06 21.30
C SER A 271 7.39 -20.17 22.80
N ASN A 272 8.55 -20.65 23.28
CA ASN A 272 8.84 -20.86 24.71
C ASN A 272 7.78 -21.71 25.45
N GLY A 273 7.19 -22.70 24.76
CA GLY A 273 6.14 -23.56 25.33
C GLY A 273 4.72 -22.99 25.26
N PHE A 274 4.48 -21.87 24.54
CA PHE A 274 3.14 -21.41 24.16
C PHE A 274 2.82 -21.80 22.71
N LEU A 275 1.63 -22.36 22.50
CA LEU A 275 1.11 -22.83 21.20
C LEU A 275 -0.01 -21.91 20.70
N TYR A 276 0.08 -21.48 19.44
CA TYR A 276 -0.90 -20.63 18.77
C TYR A 276 -0.79 -20.76 17.24
N PRO A 277 -1.83 -20.40 16.45
CA PRO A 277 -1.80 -20.57 15.00
C PRO A 277 -0.78 -19.63 14.35
N ASP A 278 -0.19 -20.05 13.23
CA ASP A 278 0.56 -19.14 12.36
C ASP A 278 -0.40 -18.16 11.69
N SER A 279 0.06 -16.92 11.57
CA SER A 279 -0.60 -15.84 10.85
C SER A 279 0.46 -14.81 10.49
N VAL A 280 0.39 -14.28 9.28
CA VAL A 280 1.45 -13.45 8.71
C VAL A 280 0.86 -12.27 7.98
N VAL A 281 1.53 -11.12 8.10
CA VAL A 281 1.35 -10.03 7.15
C VAL A 281 2.62 -9.81 6.34
N GLY A 282 2.47 -9.33 5.11
CA GLY A 282 3.62 -9.14 4.24
C GLY A 282 3.40 -8.10 3.14
N THR A 283 4.51 -7.52 2.70
CA THR A 283 4.59 -6.38 1.78
C THR A 283 4.53 -6.81 0.31
N THR A 284 3.76 -7.85 0.02
CA THR A 284 3.58 -8.44 -1.31
C THR A 284 2.27 -9.22 -1.40
N SER A 285 1.62 -9.16 -2.57
CA SER A 285 0.42 -9.95 -2.86
C SER A 285 0.65 -11.46 -2.74
N ASN A 286 1.90 -11.91 -2.83
CA ASN A 286 2.30 -13.30 -2.64
C ASN A 286 2.12 -13.80 -1.19
N THR A 287 1.87 -12.91 -0.22
CA THR A 287 1.61 -13.29 1.19
C THR A 287 0.44 -14.28 1.32
N ARG A 288 -0.53 -14.21 0.40
CA ARG A 288 -1.71 -15.07 0.37
C ARG A 288 -1.49 -16.49 -0.18
N VAL A 289 -0.29 -16.81 -0.68
CA VAL A 289 0.07 -18.19 -1.04
C VAL A 289 -0.08 -19.10 0.18
N ILE A 290 0.17 -18.57 1.39
CA ILE A 290 0.10 -19.32 2.64
C ILE A 290 -1.32 -19.67 3.10
N ASP A 291 -2.37 -19.01 2.57
CA ASP A 291 -3.75 -19.30 2.97
C ASP A 291 -4.19 -20.70 2.50
N GLY A 292 -3.51 -21.26 1.48
CA GLY A 292 -3.65 -22.64 1.04
C GLY A 292 -3.09 -23.69 2.02
N LEU A 293 -2.28 -23.25 2.99
CA LEU A 293 -1.68 -24.05 4.06
C LEU A 293 -2.47 -23.93 5.39
N GLY A 294 -3.60 -23.21 5.41
CA GLY A 294 -4.38 -22.94 6.62
C GLY A 294 -3.77 -21.90 7.57
N VAL A 295 -2.98 -20.97 7.03
CA VAL A 295 -2.37 -19.85 7.74
C VAL A 295 -3.05 -18.55 7.28
N VAL A 296 -3.44 -17.65 8.19
CA VAL A 296 -4.02 -16.35 7.80
C VAL A 296 -2.92 -15.43 7.26
N GLY A 297 -2.87 -15.24 5.93
CA GLY A 297 -1.92 -14.39 5.23
C GLY A 297 -2.55 -13.10 4.69
N LEU A 298 -2.11 -11.93 5.17
CA LEU A 298 -2.65 -10.63 4.72
C LEU A 298 -1.57 -9.77 4.03
N GLU A 299 -1.90 -9.24 2.86
CA GLU A 299 -1.09 -8.21 2.20
C GLU A 299 -1.30 -6.85 2.88
N VAL A 300 -0.21 -6.14 3.14
CA VAL A 300 -0.19 -4.85 3.85
C VAL A 300 0.82 -3.88 3.23
N GLY A 301 0.63 -2.59 3.48
CA GLY A 301 1.60 -1.54 3.18
C GLY A 301 2.88 -1.66 4.01
N GLY A 302 3.94 -0.96 3.59
CA GLY A 302 5.23 -1.01 4.28
C GLY A 302 5.16 -0.52 5.73
N MET A 303 4.40 0.55 5.98
CA MET A 303 4.20 1.14 7.31
C MET A 303 3.31 0.27 8.21
N GLU A 304 2.32 -0.42 7.64
CA GLU A 304 1.51 -1.41 8.36
C GLU A 304 2.37 -2.61 8.80
N ALA A 305 3.27 -3.08 7.92
CA ALA A 305 4.25 -4.11 8.26
C ALA A 305 5.25 -3.63 9.33
N GLU A 306 5.74 -2.39 9.26
CA GLU A 306 6.63 -1.80 10.28
C GLU A 306 5.93 -1.67 11.65
N ALA A 307 4.67 -1.21 11.67
CA ALA A 307 3.87 -1.13 12.89
C ALA A 307 3.66 -2.52 13.52
N ALA A 308 3.33 -3.54 12.71
CA ALA A 308 3.22 -4.93 13.16
C ALA A 308 4.57 -5.49 13.67
N ILE A 309 5.67 -5.17 12.98
CA ILE A 309 7.05 -5.48 13.42
C ILE A 309 7.32 -4.91 14.82
N LEU A 310 6.93 -3.67 15.09
CA LEU A 310 7.09 -3.01 16.39
C LEU A 310 6.05 -3.46 17.44
N GLY A 311 5.10 -4.33 17.08
CA GLY A 311 4.14 -4.97 17.99
C GLY A 311 2.78 -4.27 18.09
N GLN A 312 2.47 -3.33 17.20
CA GLN A 312 1.13 -2.76 17.10
C GLN A 312 0.12 -3.76 16.49
N PRO A 313 -1.15 -3.74 16.92
CA PRO A 313 -2.20 -4.36 16.14
C PRO A 313 -2.39 -3.60 14.82
N ILE A 314 -2.73 -4.34 13.77
CA ILE A 314 -3.23 -3.80 12.51
C ILE A 314 -4.74 -3.62 12.69
N SER A 315 -5.27 -2.44 12.42
CA SER A 315 -6.73 -2.28 12.36
C SER A 315 -7.25 -2.87 11.06
N MET A 316 -8.31 -3.67 11.13
CA MET A 316 -9.02 -4.15 9.96
C MET A 316 -10.52 -4.22 10.21
N VAL A 317 -11.32 -3.83 9.22
CA VAL A 317 -12.77 -4.12 9.21
C VAL A 317 -12.98 -5.64 9.30
N LEU A 318 -13.79 -6.07 10.27
CA LEU A 318 -14.17 -7.46 10.48
C LEU A 318 -14.86 -8.00 9.21
N PRO A 319 -14.24 -8.93 8.46
CA PRO A 319 -14.65 -9.25 7.10
C PRO A 319 -15.87 -10.18 7.10
N SER A 320 -16.76 -9.97 6.14
CA SER A 320 -17.71 -11.01 5.72
C SER A 320 -16.93 -12.16 5.06
N VAL A 321 -17.44 -13.39 5.17
CA VAL A 321 -16.78 -14.61 4.69
C VAL A 321 -17.70 -15.30 3.69
N VAL A 322 -17.23 -15.46 2.46
CA VAL A 322 -17.94 -16.17 1.39
C VAL A 322 -17.44 -17.61 1.35
N GLY A 323 -18.32 -18.56 1.65
CA GLY A 323 -18.02 -19.99 1.57
C GLY A 323 -18.05 -20.47 0.12
N VAL A 324 -17.03 -21.22 -0.30
CA VAL A 324 -16.99 -21.89 -1.61
C VAL A 324 -16.97 -23.40 -1.40
N LYS A 325 -18.09 -24.06 -1.70
CA LYS A 325 -18.24 -25.51 -1.64
C LYS A 325 -17.68 -26.15 -2.91
N LEU A 326 -16.65 -26.97 -2.76
CA LEU A 326 -16.09 -27.81 -3.82
C LEU A 326 -16.70 -29.22 -3.74
N VAL A 327 -17.23 -29.70 -4.86
CA VAL A 327 -17.83 -31.03 -5.02
C VAL A 327 -17.29 -31.73 -6.27
N GLY A 328 -17.53 -33.03 -6.40
CA GLY A 328 -17.10 -33.82 -7.57
C GLY A 328 -15.58 -33.99 -7.68
N LYS A 329 -15.09 -34.30 -8.88
CA LYS A 329 -13.67 -34.55 -9.18
C LYS A 329 -13.24 -33.91 -10.49
N LEU A 330 -12.00 -33.41 -10.55
CA LEU A 330 -11.43 -32.82 -11.77
C LEU A 330 -11.33 -33.86 -12.91
N ARG A 331 -11.81 -33.50 -14.11
CA ARG A 331 -11.74 -34.39 -15.30
C ARG A 331 -10.29 -34.64 -15.73
N THR A 332 -10.05 -35.80 -16.35
CA THR A 332 -8.76 -36.12 -17.00
C THR A 332 -8.39 -35.02 -18.00
N GLY A 333 -7.16 -34.52 -17.91
CA GLY A 333 -6.65 -33.44 -18.76
C GLY A 333 -6.78 -32.02 -18.17
N VAL A 334 -7.56 -31.83 -17.10
CA VAL A 334 -7.71 -30.52 -16.43
C VAL A 334 -6.55 -30.26 -15.46
N THR A 335 -5.92 -29.09 -15.56
CA THR A 335 -4.78 -28.65 -14.74
C THR A 335 -5.14 -27.46 -13.85
N LEU A 336 -4.22 -27.08 -12.95
CA LEU A 336 -4.40 -25.93 -12.06
C LEU A 336 -4.69 -24.63 -12.80
N THR A 337 -4.01 -24.45 -13.93
CA THR A 337 -4.21 -23.36 -14.89
C THR A 337 -5.61 -23.31 -15.51
N ASN A 338 -6.50 -24.26 -15.22
CA ASN A 338 -7.91 -24.22 -15.62
C ASN A 338 -8.85 -23.98 -14.42
N LEU A 339 -8.57 -24.64 -13.29
CA LEU A 339 -9.34 -24.45 -12.05
C LEU A 339 -9.21 -23.01 -11.53
N VAL A 340 -7.99 -22.46 -11.49
CA VAL A 340 -7.71 -21.14 -10.93
C VAL A 340 -8.43 -20.00 -11.69
N PRO A 341 -8.40 -19.91 -13.03
CA PRO A 341 -9.21 -18.93 -13.76
C PRO A 341 -10.72 -19.11 -13.55
N THR A 342 -11.21 -20.34 -13.48
CA THR A 342 -12.64 -20.65 -13.28
C THR A 342 -13.13 -20.13 -11.92
N VAL A 343 -12.39 -20.43 -10.84
CA VAL A 343 -12.66 -19.89 -9.49
C VAL A 343 -12.57 -18.37 -9.47
N THR A 344 -11.54 -17.80 -10.12
CA THR A 344 -11.33 -16.35 -10.21
C THR A 344 -12.50 -15.67 -10.93
N GLN A 345 -13.01 -16.23 -12.03
CA GLN A 345 -14.15 -15.69 -12.77
C GLN A 345 -15.45 -15.80 -11.97
N MET A 346 -15.67 -16.93 -11.27
CA MET A 346 -16.83 -17.12 -10.39
C MET A 346 -16.87 -16.08 -9.27
N LEU A 347 -15.76 -15.88 -8.56
CA LEU A 347 -15.65 -14.93 -7.45
C LEU A 347 -15.72 -13.46 -7.93
N ARG A 348 -15.11 -13.16 -9.09
CA ARG A 348 -15.29 -11.89 -9.82
C ARG A 348 -16.76 -11.58 -10.12
N LYS A 349 -17.52 -12.57 -10.59
CA LYS A 349 -18.93 -12.43 -10.95
C LYS A 349 -19.84 -12.28 -9.73
N HIS A 350 -19.46 -12.87 -8.59
CA HIS A 350 -20.19 -12.72 -7.32
C HIS A 350 -19.88 -11.38 -6.61
N GLY A 351 -18.65 -10.86 -6.73
CA GLY A 351 -18.26 -9.55 -6.20
C GLY A 351 -17.78 -9.59 -4.74
N VAL A 352 -16.69 -10.31 -4.48
CA VAL A 352 -16.14 -10.53 -3.11
C VAL A 352 -15.24 -9.40 -2.58
N PHE A 353 -15.41 -8.15 -3.06
CA PHE A 353 -14.53 -7.03 -2.76
C PHE A 353 -14.35 -6.80 -1.24
N GLY A 354 -13.12 -6.96 -0.75
CA GLY A 354 -12.75 -6.76 0.65
C GLY A 354 -13.16 -7.88 1.62
N ASN A 355 -13.92 -8.88 1.16
CA ASN A 355 -14.34 -10.03 1.96
C ASN A 355 -13.23 -11.07 2.10
N PHE A 356 -13.38 -12.00 3.03
CA PHE A 356 -12.67 -13.27 3.02
C PHE A 356 -13.42 -14.27 2.14
N VAL A 357 -12.69 -15.20 1.52
CA VAL A 357 -13.24 -16.40 0.88
C VAL A 357 -12.71 -17.61 1.66
N GLU A 358 -13.57 -18.59 1.97
CA GLU A 358 -13.20 -19.82 2.68
C GLU A 358 -13.69 -21.04 1.89
N PHE A 359 -12.77 -21.95 1.56
CA PHE A 359 -13.06 -23.13 0.73
C PHE A 359 -13.36 -24.36 1.60
N TYR A 360 -14.41 -25.12 1.24
CA TYR A 360 -14.89 -26.27 2.00
C TYR A 360 -15.54 -27.33 1.09
N GLY A 361 -15.91 -28.49 1.64
CA GLY A 361 -16.60 -29.58 0.93
C GLY A 361 -15.70 -30.75 0.52
N GLU A 362 -16.32 -31.81 0.00
CA GLU A 362 -15.67 -33.09 -0.31
C GLU A 362 -14.55 -32.99 -1.37
N GLY A 363 -14.72 -32.09 -2.36
CA GLY A 363 -13.76 -31.87 -3.44
C GLY A 363 -12.42 -31.29 -2.96
N MET A 364 -12.33 -30.80 -1.72
CA MET A 364 -11.08 -30.36 -1.09
C MET A 364 -10.05 -31.49 -0.98
N SER A 365 -10.51 -32.74 -0.81
CA SER A 365 -9.65 -33.93 -0.73
C SER A 365 -8.95 -34.29 -2.06
N GLU A 366 -9.48 -33.79 -3.19
CA GLU A 366 -8.93 -34.00 -4.55
C GLU A 366 -7.88 -32.95 -4.97
N LEU A 367 -7.64 -31.95 -4.10
CA LEU A 367 -6.73 -30.82 -4.33
C LEU A 367 -5.51 -30.91 -3.39
N SER A 368 -4.32 -30.87 -3.98
CA SER A 368 -3.05 -30.81 -3.24
C SER A 368 -2.88 -29.47 -2.50
N VAL A 369 -1.93 -29.37 -1.56
CA VAL A 369 -1.63 -28.08 -0.92
C VAL A 369 -1.09 -27.06 -1.92
N ASP A 370 -0.27 -27.47 -2.89
CA ASP A 370 0.17 -26.58 -3.99
C ASP A 370 -1.06 -26.06 -4.77
N ASP A 371 -2.06 -26.92 -5.00
CA ASP A 371 -3.28 -26.58 -5.73
C ASP A 371 -4.07 -25.48 -5.01
N ARG A 372 -4.23 -25.64 -3.69
CA ARG A 372 -4.91 -24.70 -2.79
C ARG A 372 -4.16 -23.37 -2.70
N ALA A 373 -2.84 -23.43 -2.52
CA ALA A 373 -1.95 -22.27 -2.46
C ALA A 373 -2.04 -21.41 -3.74
N MET A 374 -2.22 -22.03 -4.92
CA MET A 374 -2.43 -21.29 -6.16
C MET A 374 -3.78 -20.56 -6.20
N ILE A 375 -4.88 -21.19 -5.77
CA ILE A 375 -6.19 -20.53 -5.69
C ILE A 375 -6.18 -19.38 -4.67
N ALA A 376 -5.54 -19.58 -3.52
CA ALA A 376 -5.35 -18.57 -2.49
C ALA A 376 -4.54 -17.36 -2.99
N SER A 377 -3.45 -17.62 -3.72
CA SER A 377 -2.54 -16.60 -4.29
C SER A 377 -3.22 -15.62 -5.26
N MET A 378 -4.41 -15.95 -5.77
CA MET A 378 -5.15 -15.18 -6.77
C MET A 378 -6.23 -14.28 -6.16
N SER A 379 -6.31 -14.20 -4.83
CA SER A 379 -7.31 -13.39 -4.11
C SER A 379 -7.36 -11.94 -4.52
N HIS A 380 -6.20 -11.32 -4.80
CA HIS A 380 -6.15 -9.94 -5.30
C HIS A 380 -6.83 -9.81 -6.66
N GLU A 381 -6.60 -10.76 -7.56
CA GLU A 381 -7.18 -10.78 -8.90
C GLU A 381 -8.69 -11.12 -8.90
N TYR A 382 -9.24 -11.72 -7.84
CA TYR A 382 -10.70 -11.77 -7.57
C TYR A 382 -11.20 -10.78 -6.49
N GLU A 383 -10.37 -9.82 -6.09
CA GLU A 383 -10.67 -8.68 -5.19
C GLU A 383 -11.03 -9.04 -3.73
N ALA A 384 -10.81 -10.30 -3.33
CA ALA A 384 -10.90 -10.73 -1.94
C ALA A 384 -9.69 -10.24 -1.12
N THR A 385 -9.91 -10.05 0.19
CA THR A 385 -8.83 -9.77 1.14
C THR A 385 -7.94 -11.00 1.37
N MET A 386 -8.51 -12.21 1.37
CA MET A 386 -7.85 -13.50 1.65
C MET A 386 -8.64 -14.67 1.04
N GLY A 387 -7.98 -15.80 0.71
CA GLY A 387 -8.60 -16.97 0.08
C GLY A 387 -8.22 -18.27 0.78
N PHE A 388 -8.89 -18.58 1.89
CA PHE A 388 -8.43 -19.50 2.92
C PHE A 388 -8.88 -20.96 2.75
N PHE A 389 -7.95 -21.89 2.99
CA PHE A 389 -8.18 -23.33 3.01
C PHE A 389 -7.85 -23.90 4.40
N PRO A 390 -8.79 -24.49 5.14
CA PRO A 390 -8.53 -25.04 6.47
C PRO A 390 -7.55 -26.22 6.46
N VAL A 391 -6.93 -26.49 7.61
CA VAL A 391 -5.96 -27.59 7.78
C VAL A 391 -6.67 -28.93 7.91
N ASP A 392 -6.20 -29.91 7.14
CA ASP A 392 -6.79 -31.25 6.97
C ASP A 392 -5.70 -32.33 6.84
N PRO A 393 -6.04 -33.63 6.64
CA PRO A 393 -5.04 -34.68 6.47
C PRO A 393 -4.09 -34.48 5.27
N VAL A 394 -4.56 -33.85 4.19
CA VAL A 394 -3.71 -33.56 3.00
C VAL A 394 -2.61 -32.56 3.37
N THR A 395 -2.95 -31.52 4.13
CA THR A 395 -1.96 -30.58 4.68
C THR A 395 -1.00 -31.29 5.63
N ILE A 396 -1.46 -32.21 6.48
CA ILE A 396 -0.60 -32.98 7.40
C ILE A 396 0.41 -33.86 6.65
N GLU A 397 0.03 -34.57 5.58
CA GLU A 397 0.99 -35.32 4.75
C GLU A 397 1.96 -34.40 4.00
N TYR A 398 1.49 -33.25 3.50
CA TYR A 398 2.35 -32.25 2.89
C TYR A 398 3.42 -31.72 3.88
N LEU A 399 3.05 -31.47 5.15
CA LEU A 399 4.02 -31.07 6.18
C LEU A 399 5.10 -32.12 6.42
N LYS A 400 4.76 -33.42 6.36
CA LYS A 400 5.74 -34.52 6.43
C LYS A 400 6.65 -34.52 5.20
N LEU A 401 6.08 -34.43 4.00
CA LEU A 401 6.82 -34.40 2.73
C LEU A 401 7.85 -33.26 2.68
N LYS A 402 7.50 -32.07 3.18
CA LYS A 402 8.40 -30.92 3.29
C LYS A 402 9.50 -31.08 4.37
N GLY A 403 9.65 -32.25 4.98
CA GLY A 403 10.76 -32.59 5.87
C GLY A 403 10.60 -32.16 7.32
N ARG A 404 9.40 -31.79 7.78
CA ARG A 404 9.15 -31.50 9.21
C ARG A 404 9.26 -32.76 10.06
N SER A 405 9.60 -32.60 11.33
CA SER A 405 9.68 -33.74 12.26
C SER A 405 8.27 -34.31 12.54
N ASN A 406 8.18 -35.63 12.70
CA ASN A 406 6.93 -36.29 13.08
C ASN A 406 6.38 -35.79 14.43
N GLU A 407 7.24 -35.32 15.34
CA GLU A 407 6.82 -34.72 16.60
C GLU A 407 6.15 -33.35 16.38
N THR A 408 6.73 -32.48 15.55
CA THR A 408 6.14 -31.19 15.20
C THR A 408 4.83 -31.36 14.43
N VAL A 409 4.73 -32.36 13.55
CA VAL A 409 3.49 -32.66 12.83
C VAL A 409 2.40 -33.20 13.78
N LYS A 410 2.72 -34.16 14.67
CA LYS A 410 1.80 -34.61 15.73
C LYS A 410 1.32 -33.45 16.61
N MET A 411 2.22 -32.52 16.98
CA MET A 411 1.90 -31.32 17.77
C MET A 411 0.90 -30.41 17.04
N ILE A 412 1.12 -30.14 15.75
CA ILE A 412 0.24 -29.33 14.91
C ILE A 412 -1.16 -29.94 14.85
N GLU A 413 -1.28 -31.24 14.54
CA GLU A 413 -2.58 -31.91 14.47
C GLU A 413 -3.30 -31.94 15.84
N SER A 414 -2.57 -32.27 16.90
CA SER A 414 -3.13 -32.33 18.27
C SER A 414 -3.67 -30.97 18.72
N TYR A 415 -2.94 -29.89 18.43
CA TYR A 415 -3.37 -28.52 18.73
C TYR A 415 -4.63 -28.15 17.93
N LEU A 416 -4.63 -28.40 16.62
CA LEU A 416 -5.74 -28.01 15.74
C LEU A 416 -7.01 -28.80 16.03
N ARG A 417 -6.92 -30.11 16.31
CA ARG A 417 -8.07 -30.91 16.76
C ARG A 417 -8.59 -30.41 18.12
N ALA A 418 -7.70 -30.14 19.09
CA ALA A 418 -8.10 -29.63 20.42
C ALA A 418 -8.83 -28.27 20.39
N ASN A 419 -8.53 -27.41 19.42
CA ASN A 419 -9.18 -26.10 19.24
C ASN A 419 -10.30 -26.11 18.18
N LYS A 420 -10.78 -27.27 17.70
CA LYS A 420 -11.71 -27.41 16.56
C LYS A 420 -11.30 -26.59 15.31
N MET A 421 -10.00 -26.50 15.05
CA MET A 421 -9.40 -25.81 13.88
C MET A 421 -8.94 -26.77 12.77
N PHE A 422 -9.17 -28.07 12.94
CA PHE A 422 -8.92 -29.11 11.93
C PHE A 422 -10.20 -29.43 11.13
N VAL A 423 -10.04 -29.97 9.92
CA VAL A 423 -11.11 -30.55 9.09
C VAL A 423 -10.80 -32.02 8.84
N ASP A 424 -11.70 -32.91 9.21
CA ASP A 424 -11.60 -34.35 8.91
C ASP A 424 -12.82 -34.78 8.08
N TYR A 425 -12.62 -35.09 6.79
CA TYR A 425 -13.72 -35.38 5.87
C TYR A 425 -14.46 -36.71 6.16
N ASN A 426 -13.92 -37.52 7.07
CA ASN A 426 -14.56 -38.75 7.53
C ASN A 426 -15.61 -38.48 8.64
N GLU A 427 -15.56 -37.30 9.26
CA GLU A 427 -16.47 -36.86 10.31
C GLU A 427 -17.65 -36.07 9.73
N ALA A 428 -18.80 -36.08 10.41
CA ALA A 428 -19.96 -35.29 10.00
C ALA A 428 -19.66 -33.78 10.17
N GLN A 429 -19.61 -33.04 9.07
CA GLN A 429 -19.24 -31.62 9.10
C GLN A 429 -20.35 -30.78 9.76
N GLU A 430 -19.99 -30.04 10.82
CA GLU A 430 -20.86 -29.03 11.46
C GLU A 430 -21.22 -27.92 10.46
N GLU A 431 -22.47 -27.47 10.43
CA GLU A 431 -22.91 -26.39 9.53
C GLU A 431 -22.36 -25.04 9.98
N ARG A 432 -21.42 -24.47 9.19
CA ARG A 432 -20.79 -23.17 9.45
C ARG A 432 -21.58 -22.01 8.86
N ALA A 433 -21.60 -20.90 9.60
CA ALA A 433 -22.18 -19.66 9.13
C ALA A 433 -21.25 -18.98 8.11
N TYR A 434 -21.70 -18.87 6.86
CA TYR A 434 -21.05 -18.06 5.83
C TYR A 434 -21.99 -16.92 5.41
N THR A 435 -21.43 -15.74 5.10
CA THR A 435 -22.22 -14.57 4.68
C THR A 435 -22.85 -14.77 3.28
N SER A 436 -22.22 -15.60 2.45
CA SER A 436 -22.80 -16.15 1.22
C SER A 436 -22.16 -17.50 0.91
N CYS A 437 -22.85 -18.36 0.17
CA CYS A 437 -22.34 -19.65 -0.27
C CYS A 437 -22.37 -19.76 -1.80
N LEU A 438 -21.26 -20.21 -2.38
CA LEU A 438 -21.13 -20.62 -3.77
C LEU A 438 -20.82 -22.12 -3.83
N GLN A 439 -21.19 -22.78 -4.92
CA GLN A 439 -20.81 -24.17 -5.19
C GLN A 439 -20.13 -24.26 -6.55
N LEU A 440 -19.04 -25.01 -6.63
CA LEU A 440 -18.33 -25.37 -7.85
C LEU A 440 -18.18 -26.89 -7.91
N ASP A 441 -18.69 -27.50 -8.97
CA ASP A 441 -18.35 -28.88 -9.29
C ASP A 441 -17.01 -28.89 -10.03
N LEU A 442 -16.02 -29.61 -9.47
CA LEU A 442 -14.73 -29.82 -10.10
C LEU A 442 -14.86 -30.59 -11.43
N GLY A 443 -15.94 -31.36 -11.56
CA GLY A 443 -16.36 -32.05 -12.77
C GLY A 443 -16.87 -31.13 -13.88
N ASP A 444 -17.11 -29.83 -13.66
CA ASP A 444 -17.52 -28.88 -14.71
C ASP A 444 -16.37 -28.01 -15.24
N VAL A 445 -15.17 -28.12 -14.67
CA VAL A 445 -13.99 -27.37 -15.12
C VAL A 445 -13.50 -27.90 -16.47
N GLU A 446 -13.50 -27.06 -17.51
CA GLU A 446 -12.96 -27.38 -18.83
C GLU A 446 -11.56 -26.76 -19.05
N PRO A 447 -10.66 -27.40 -19.83
CA PRO A 447 -9.36 -26.81 -20.17
C PRO A 447 -9.48 -25.45 -20.87
N CYS A 448 -8.71 -24.46 -20.40
CA CYS A 448 -8.83 -23.07 -20.84
C CYS A 448 -7.50 -22.29 -20.81
N ILE A 449 -7.50 -21.13 -21.46
CA ILE A 449 -6.49 -20.06 -21.38
C ILE A 449 -7.17 -18.74 -20.95
N SER A 450 -6.42 -17.78 -20.41
CA SER A 450 -6.90 -16.41 -20.13
C SER A 450 -6.18 -15.39 -20.99
N GLY A 451 -6.92 -14.52 -21.71
CA GLY A 451 -6.35 -13.52 -22.61
C GLY A 451 -7.41 -12.76 -23.43
N PRO A 452 -7.02 -11.77 -24.25
CA PRO A 452 -5.64 -11.32 -24.53
C PRO A 452 -5.09 -10.28 -23.56
N ARG A 453 -5.91 -9.69 -22.67
CA ARG A 453 -5.53 -8.51 -21.86
C ARG A 453 -5.81 -8.57 -20.36
N ARG A 454 -6.60 -9.53 -19.85
CA ARG A 454 -6.90 -9.65 -18.40
C ARG A 454 -6.90 -11.12 -17.95
N PRO A 455 -6.43 -11.45 -16.73
CA PRO A 455 -6.45 -12.83 -16.22
C PRO A 455 -7.85 -13.45 -16.09
N CYS A 456 -8.90 -12.63 -16.00
CA CYS A 456 -10.30 -13.06 -15.92
C CYS A 456 -11.00 -13.24 -17.28
N ASP A 457 -10.35 -12.90 -18.41
CA ASP A 457 -10.87 -13.13 -19.76
C ASP A 457 -10.61 -14.58 -20.19
N GLN A 458 -11.28 -15.52 -19.53
CA GLN A 458 -11.17 -16.97 -19.79
C GLN A 458 -11.71 -17.35 -21.18
N VAL A 459 -11.07 -18.33 -21.82
CA VAL A 459 -11.46 -18.95 -23.10
C VAL A 459 -11.17 -20.46 -23.03
N VAL A 460 -12.20 -21.30 -23.21
CA VAL A 460 -12.06 -22.77 -23.27
C VAL A 460 -11.30 -23.17 -24.54
N LEU A 461 -10.41 -24.17 -24.48
CA LEU A 461 -9.52 -24.55 -25.60
C LEU A 461 -10.26 -24.76 -26.93
N LYS A 462 -11.41 -25.46 -26.92
CA LYS A 462 -12.31 -25.70 -28.06
C LYS A 462 -12.88 -24.42 -28.73
N HIS A 463 -12.67 -23.26 -28.14
CA HIS A 463 -13.12 -21.96 -28.62
C HIS A 463 -11.99 -20.95 -28.85
N VAL A 464 -10.73 -21.25 -28.53
CA VAL A 464 -9.60 -20.29 -28.63
C VAL A 464 -9.42 -19.78 -30.07
N LYS A 465 -9.51 -20.65 -31.08
CA LYS A 465 -9.43 -20.24 -32.50
C LYS A 465 -10.62 -19.36 -32.95
N ALA A 466 -11.78 -19.48 -32.31
CA ALA A 466 -12.95 -18.66 -32.60
C ALA A 466 -12.89 -17.29 -31.89
N ASP A 467 -12.53 -17.27 -30.60
CA ASP A 467 -12.28 -16.05 -29.82
C ASP A 467 -11.13 -15.23 -30.43
N TRP A 468 -10.08 -15.89 -30.94
CA TRP A 468 -9.02 -15.27 -31.72
C TRP A 468 -9.54 -14.54 -32.97
N LYS A 469 -10.35 -15.20 -33.81
CA LYS A 469 -10.95 -14.56 -35.00
C LYS A 469 -11.91 -13.41 -34.62
N ALA A 470 -12.64 -13.53 -33.52
CA ALA A 470 -13.44 -12.43 -32.98
C ALA A 470 -12.56 -11.27 -32.49
N CYS A 471 -11.43 -11.53 -31.82
CA CYS A 471 -10.49 -10.52 -31.32
C CYS A 471 -9.79 -9.73 -32.43
N LEU A 472 -9.62 -10.31 -33.63
CA LEU A 472 -9.15 -9.60 -34.83
C LEU A 472 -10.22 -8.64 -35.38
N ASN A 473 -11.48 -9.10 -35.47
CA ASN A 473 -12.61 -8.34 -36.03
C ASN A 473 -13.16 -7.23 -35.12
N ASN A 474 -13.20 -7.47 -33.81
CA ASN A 474 -13.89 -6.59 -32.86
C ASN A 474 -13.14 -5.26 -32.65
N PRO A 475 -13.87 -4.13 -32.50
CA PRO A 475 -13.28 -2.80 -32.28
C PRO A 475 -12.59 -2.68 -30.92
N LEU A 476 -11.65 -1.72 -30.83
CA LEU A 476 -10.67 -1.56 -29.75
C LEU A 476 -11.27 -1.59 -28.33
N GLY A 477 -10.89 -2.62 -27.56
CA GLY A 477 -11.35 -2.93 -26.21
C GLY A 477 -10.56 -4.11 -25.59
N PHE A 478 -11.21 -4.87 -24.70
CA PHE A 478 -10.59 -5.98 -23.97
C PHE A 478 -10.61 -7.33 -24.72
N LYS A 479 -11.70 -7.64 -25.45
CA LYS A 479 -11.88 -8.84 -26.30
C LYS A 479 -12.12 -8.47 -27.78
N GLY A 480 -11.27 -7.58 -28.28
CA GLY A 480 -11.41 -6.93 -29.57
C GLY A 480 -10.34 -5.88 -29.66
N THR A 481 -9.20 -6.23 -30.24
CA THR A 481 -7.94 -5.62 -29.77
C THR A 481 -7.06 -5.14 -30.92
N PHE A 482 -7.36 -5.58 -32.14
CA PHE A 482 -6.46 -5.42 -33.28
C PHE A 482 -7.11 -4.77 -34.50
N ALA A 483 -8.44 -4.89 -34.68
CA ALA A 483 -9.19 -4.30 -35.79
C ALA A 483 -8.56 -4.55 -37.18
N VAL A 484 -7.99 -5.74 -37.38
CA VAL A 484 -7.23 -6.09 -38.59
C VAL A 484 -8.20 -6.25 -39.76
N PRO A 485 -8.05 -5.51 -40.88
CA PRO A 485 -8.91 -5.65 -42.04
C PRO A 485 -8.97 -7.11 -42.52
N ASN A 486 -10.16 -7.60 -42.89
CA ASN A 486 -10.37 -9.00 -43.30
C ASN A 486 -9.35 -9.49 -44.35
N GLU A 487 -9.00 -8.62 -45.29
CA GLU A 487 -8.01 -8.83 -46.36
C GLU A 487 -6.59 -9.12 -45.85
N GLN A 488 -6.26 -8.69 -44.63
CA GLN A 488 -4.94 -8.83 -44.01
C GLN A 488 -4.88 -9.95 -42.95
N GLN A 489 -6.01 -10.53 -42.52
CA GLN A 489 -6.01 -11.51 -41.42
C GLN A 489 -5.28 -12.83 -41.75
N GLU A 490 -5.18 -13.19 -43.03
CA GLU A 490 -4.42 -14.36 -43.51
C GLU A 490 -2.96 -14.02 -43.88
N LYS A 491 -2.51 -12.75 -43.66
CA LYS A 491 -1.16 -12.28 -44.02
C LYS A 491 -0.08 -13.14 -43.34
N THR A 492 0.83 -13.62 -44.17
CA THR A 492 1.99 -14.44 -43.78
C THR A 492 3.26 -13.78 -44.32
N VAL A 493 4.26 -13.60 -43.45
CA VAL A 493 5.53 -12.93 -43.72
C VAL A 493 6.64 -13.97 -43.68
N LYS A 494 7.47 -13.99 -44.72
CA LYS A 494 8.65 -14.88 -44.79
C LYS A 494 9.89 -14.08 -44.39
N PHE A 495 10.74 -14.66 -43.55
CA PHE A 495 11.97 -14.05 -43.05
C PHE A 495 13.08 -15.10 -42.91
N LEU A 496 14.34 -14.66 -42.82
CA LEU A 496 15.48 -15.54 -42.57
C LEU A 496 15.81 -15.53 -41.07
N PHE A 497 15.82 -16.70 -40.45
CA PHE A 497 16.20 -16.87 -39.05
C PHE A 497 17.42 -17.79 -38.96
N HIS A 498 18.56 -17.24 -38.53
CA HIS A 498 19.88 -17.91 -38.55
C HIS A 498 20.30 -18.55 -39.88
N GLY A 499 19.70 -18.13 -41.00
CA GLY A 499 19.95 -18.66 -42.35
C GLY A 499 18.81 -19.54 -42.90
N GLU A 500 17.91 -20.03 -42.04
CA GLU A 500 16.78 -20.86 -42.44
C GLU A 500 15.54 -20.02 -42.82
N PRO A 501 14.80 -20.37 -43.88
CA PRO A 501 13.57 -19.69 -44.27
C PRO A 501 12.44 -20.00 -43.27
N SER A 502 11.97 -18.97 -42.58
CA SER A 502 10.94 -19.02 -41.54
C SER A 502 9.70 -18.22 -41.93
N GLU A 503 8.54 -18.58 -41.39
CA GLU A 503 7.26 -17.93 -41.71
C GLU A 503 6.45 -17.57 -40.46
N ILE A 504 5.99 -16.32 -40.39
CA ILE A 504 5.19 -15.78 -39.29
C ILE A 504 3.87 -15.20 -39.80
N LYS A 505 2.79 -15.36 -39.03
CA LYS A 505 1.45 -14.90 -39.39
C LYS A 505 0.69 -14.42 -38.16
N HIS A 506 -0.47 -13.81 -38.36
CA HIS A 506 -1.36 -13.41 -37.27
C HIS A 506 -1.70 -14.61 -36.36
N GLY A 507 -1.34 -14.49 -35.08
CA GLY A 507 -1.52 -15.51 -34.05
C GLY A 507 -0.38 -16.54 -33.95
N SER A 508 0.75 -16.33 -34.63
CA SER A 508 1.99 -17.09 -34.39
C SER A 508 2.56 -16.77 -33.00
N VAL A 509 2.92 -17.81 -32.24
CA VAL A 509 3.63 -17.67 -30.96
C VAL A 509 5.08 -17.28 -31.22
N VAL A 510 5.60 -16.31 -30.46
CA VAL A 510 7.00 -15.86 -30.46
C VAL A 510 7.68 -15.95 -29.09
N ILE A 511 6.89 -16.04 -28.01
CA ILE A 511 7.37 -16.25 -26.63
C ILE A 511 6.54 -17.37 -26.00
N ALA A 512 7.20 -18.35 -25.39
CA ALA A 512 6.59 -19.46 -24.67
C ALA A 512 7.39 -19.76 -23.39
N ASN A 513 7.05 -19.11 -22.28
CA ASN A 513 7.83 -19.21 -21.04
C ASN A 513 7.05 -19.84 -19.88
N ILE A 514 7.72 -20.73 -19.14
CA ILE A 514 7.27 -21.29 -17.87
C ILE A 514 7.93 -20.46 -16.75
N THR A 515 7.14 -19.68 -16.01
CA THR A 515 7.65 -18.56 -15.18
C THR A 515 7.26 -18.64 -13.70
N SER A 516 8.11 -18.07 -12.84
CA SER A 516 8.18 -18.24 -11.38
C SER A 516 6.94 -17.93 -10.52
N ASP A 517 5.88 -17.38 -11.11
CA ASP A 517 4.94 -16.56 -10.33
C ASP A 517 3.71 -17.33 -9.83
N SER A 518 3.51 -18.58 -10.26
CA SER A 518 2.49 -19.49 -9.72
C SER A 518 2.80 -20.96 -10.03
N THR A 519 2.50 -21.37 -11.27
CA THR A 519 2.55 -22.76 -11.78
C THR A 519 3.83 -23.53 -11.44
N THR A 520 4.97 -22.85 -11.48
CA THR A 520 6.30 -23.39 -11.13
C THR A 520 6.48 -23.80 -9.67
N SER A 521 5.54 -23.47 -8.77
CA SER A 521 5.47 -24.00 -7.40
C SER A 521 4.94 -25.43 -7.36
N SER A 522 4.03 -25.76 -8.27
CA SER A 522 3.33 -27.03 -8.27
C SER A 522 4.21 -28.11 -8.88
N HIS A 523 4.46 -29.14 -8.07
CA HIS A 523 5.18 -30.33 -8.51
C HIS A 523 4.37 -31.05 -9.61
N ASN A 524 3.04 -30.95 -9.55
CA ASN A 524 2.09 -31.46 -10.55
C ASN A 524 2.32 -30.80 -11.93
N ASP A 525 2.21 -29.47 -12.01
CA ASP A 525 2.30 -28.76 -13.30
C ASP A 525 3.71 -28.87 -13.93
N MET A 526 4.78 -28.80 -13.13
CA MET A 526 6.16 -28.89 -13.63
C MET A 526 6.52 -30.29 -14.14
N VAL A 527 6.12 -31.36 -13.42
CA VAL A 527 6.33 -32.73 -13.89
C VAL A 527 5.43 -33.04 -15.08
N ALA A 528 4.18 -32.55 -15.11
CA ALA A 528 3.31 -32.67 -16.27
C ALA A 528 3.90 -32.01 -17.53
N ALA A 529 4.40 -30.77 -17.44
CA ALA A 529 5.04 -30.07 -18.55
C ALA A 529 6.28 -30.83 -19.08
N ALA A 530 7.08 -31.42 -18.17
CA ALA A 530 8.25 -32.20 -18.55
C ALA A 530 7.88 -33.59 -19.15
N LEU A 531 6.75 -34.18 -18.76
CA LEU A 531 6.17 -35.37 -19.39
C LEU A 531 5.62 -35.07 -20.80
N VAL A 532 4.98 -33.91 -21.00
CA VAL A 532 4.56 -33.43 -22.34
C VAL A 532 5.80 -33.28 -23.24
N ALA A 533 6.85 -32.61 -22.76
CA ALA A 533 8.10 -32.43 -23.51
C ALA A 533 8.78 -33.78 -23.87
N LYS A 534 8.70 -34.77 -22.96
CA LYS A 534 9.14 -36.15 -23.23
C LYS A 534 8.30 -36.81 -24.33
N LYS A 535 6.97 -36.88 -24.18
CA LYS A 535 6.08 -37.54 -25.17
C LYS A 535 6.21 -36.87 -26.56
N ALA A 536 6.34 -35.55 -26.61
CA ALA A 536 6.62 -34.80 -27.84
C ALA A 536 7.95 -35.21 -28.49
N TYR A 537 9.05 -35.27 -27.72
CA TYR A 537 10.36 -35.69 -28.25
C TYR A 537 10.37 -37.16 -28.70
N ASP A 538 9.73 -38.04 -27.94
CA ASP A 538 9.67 -39.48 -28.25
C ASP A 538 8.89 -39.71 -29.56
N LEU A 539 7.86 -38.91 -29.87
CA LEU A 539 7.18 -38.89 -31.18
C LEU A 539 7.94 -38.14 -32.30
N GLY A 540 8.86 -37.23 -31.95
CA GLY A 540 9.65 -36.45 -32.92
C GLY A 540 9.13 -35.05 -33.23
N LEU A 541 8.26 -34.49 -32.37
CA LEU A 541 7.86 -33.09 -32.44
C LEU A 541 8.96 -32.19 -31.86
N GLU A 542 9.23 -31.06 -32.49
CA GLU A 542 10.19 -30.04 -32.05
C GLU A 542 9.56 -28.65 -32.01
N VAL A 543 9.98 -27.81 -31.06
CA VAL A 543 9.59 -26.39 -30.99
C VAL A 543 10.26 -25.60 -32.12
N LYS A 544 9.51 -24.70 -32.78
CA LYS A 544 10.01 -23.94 -33.93
C LYS A 544 11.16 -22.99 -33.50
N PRO A 545 12.26 -22.86 -34.28
CA PRO A 545 13.49 -22.21 -33.81
C PRO A 545 13.35 -20.75 -33.34
N TRP A 546 12.40 -19.99 -33.92
CA TRP A 546 12.16 -18.58 -33.57
C TRP A 546 11.27 -18.38 -32.33
N VAL A 547 10.75 -19.46 -31.73
CA VAL A 547 9.94 -19.37 -30.51
C VAL A 547 10.86 -19.29 -29.32
N ARG A 548 10.94 -18.11 -28.70
CA ARG A 548 11.73 -17.89 -27.50
C ARG A 548 11.12 -18.68 -26.34
N THR A 549 11.82 -19.71 -25.91
CA THR A 549 11.44 -20.61 -24.82
C THR A 549 12.32 -20.42 -23.61
N ALA A 550 11.72 -20.45 -22.42
CA ALA A 550 12.46 -20.34 -21.15
C ALA A 550 11.72 -21.04 -20.02
N VAL A 551 12.47 -21.64 -19.09
CA VAL A 551 11.98 -22.06 -17.79
C VAL A 551 12.63 -21.19 -16.73
N SER A 552 11.82 -20.67 -15.83
CA SER A 552 12.26 -19.87 -14.70
C SER A 552 11.57 -20.42 -13.45
N PRO A 553 12.07 -21.54 -12.91
CA PRO A 553 11.47 -22.16 -11.75
C PRO A 553 11.67 -21.28 -10.52
N VAL A 554 10.81 -21.44 -9.52
CA VAL A 554 10.90 -20.64 -8.29
C VAL A 554 12.17 -20.97 -7.51
N SER A 555 12.51 -22.26 -7.37
CA SER A 555 13.63 -22.73 -6.57
C SER A 555 14.46 -23.77 -7.29
N GLY A 556 15.75 -23.90 -6.93
CA GLY A 556 16.68 -24.93 -7.42
C GLY A 556 16.17 -26.36 -7.20
N LEU A 557 15.30 -26.56 -6.21
CA LEU A 557 14.63 -27.83 -5.96
C LEU A 557 13.81 -28.34 -7.16
N VAL A 558 13.22 -27.45 -7.94
CA VAL A 558 12.46 -27.80 -9.15
C VAL A 558 13.40 -28.39 -10.20
N GLU A 559 14.61 -27.84 -10.32
CA GLU A 559 15.63 -28.40 -11.18
C GLU A 559 16.14 -29.75 -10.64
N GLU A 560 16.27 -29.91 -9.32
CA GLU A 560 16.72 -31.16 -8.68
C GLU A 560 15.76 -32.33 -8.93
N TYR A 561 14.44 -32.19 -8.72
CA TYR A 561 13.50 -33.28 -9.00
C TYR A 561 13.31 -33.52 -10.52
N LEU A 562 13.41 -32.49 -11.35
CA LEU A 562 13.44 -32.66 -12.82
C LEU A 562 14.72 -33.35 -13.30
N LEU A 563 15.84 -33.21 -12.58
CA LEU A 563 17.08 -33.95 -12.82
C LEU A 563 16.93 -35.42 -12.38
N GLN A 564 16.46 -35.69 -11.16
CA GLN A 564 16.32 -37.06 -10.63
C GLN A 564 15.27 -37.89 -11.38
N SER A 565 14.15 -37.29 -11.80
CA SER A 565 13.19 -37.94 -12.71
C SER A 565 13.73 -38.20 -14.12
N GLY A 566 14.91 -37.63 -14.46
CA GLY A 566 15.49 -37.68 -15.80
C GLY A 566 14.70 -36.88 -16.84
N LEU A 567 13.76 -36.04 -16.43
CA LEU A 567 12.86 -35.29 -17.32
C LEU A 567 13.46 -33.95 -17.81
N LYS A 568 14.35 -33.31 -17.04
CA LYS A 568 15.03 -32.03 -17.39
C LYS A 568 15.61 -32.03 -18.82
N LYS A 569 16.20 -33.16 -19.26
CA LYS A 569 16.81 -33.31 -20.58
C LYS A 569 15.82 -33.18 -21.75
N TYR A 570 14.53 -33.49 -21.54
CA TYR A 570 13.51 -33.36 -22.59
C TYR A 570 13.00 -31.93 -22.71
N LEU A 571 12.86 -31.20 -21.59
CA LEU A 571 12.60 -29.76 -21.59
C LEU A 571 13.72 -29.00 -22.34
N ALA A 572 14.99 -29.24 -21.97
CA ALA A 572 16.14 -28.62 -22.63
C ALA A 572 16.21 -28.90 -24.15
N ARG A 573 15.82 -30.12 -24.59
CA ARG A 573 15.71 -30.50 -26.01
C ARG A 573 14.60 -29.77 -26.76
N GLN A 574 13.53 -29.36 -26.07
CA GLN A 574 12.46 -28.53 -26.62
C GLN A 574 12.74 -27.02 -26.43
N GLY A 575 13.99 -26.62 -26.18
CA GLY A 575 14.41 -25.23 -25.96
C GLY A 575 14.16 -24.69 -24.54
N PHE A 576 13.31 -25.36 -23.76
CA PHE A 576 12.94 -25.01 -22.37
C PHE A 576 14.09 -25.24 -21.37
N ASN A 577 15.10 -24.38 -21.44
CA ASN A 577 16.25 -24.34 -20.54
C ASN A 577 15.95 -23.50 -19.28
N VAL A 578 16.63 -23.80 -18.17
CA VAL A 578 16.55 -22.99 -16.94
C VAL A 578 17.41 -21.73 -17.12
N VAL A 579 16.78 -20.55 -17.03
CA VAL A 579 17.44 -19.25 -17.29
C VAL A 579 17.62 -18.37 -16.03
N GLY A 580 17.17 -18.86 -14.87
CA GLY A 580 17.27 -18.17 -13.59
C GLY A 580 16.12 -18.49 -12.64
N TYR A 581 16.31 -18.15 -11.37
CA TYR A 581 15.33 -18.26 -10.29
C TYR A 581 15.03 -16.83 -9.80
N GLY A 582 13.79 -16.37 -9.84
CA GLY A 582 13.48 -14.96 -9.51
C GLY A 582 12.15 -14.46 -10.06
N VAL A 583 11.37 -13.73 -9.27
CA VAL A 583 10.04 -13.21 -9.68
C VAL A 583 10.13 -12.30 -10.92
N LYS A 584 11.25 -11.60 -11.13
CA LYS A 584 11.46 -10.74 -12.32
C LYS A 584 11.73 -11.50 -13.62
N THR A 585 11.83 -12.83 -13.59
CA THR A 585 11.89 -13.67 -14.81
C THR A 585 10.63 -13.54 -15.67
N SER A 586 9.50 -13.09 -15.08
CA SER A 586 8.17 -13.33 -15.61
C SER A 586 7.61 -12.30 -16.62
N ILE A 587 8.40 -11.26 -16.96
CA ILE A 587 8.35 -10.44 -18.21
C ILE A 587 9.45 -9.36 -18.15
N ARG A 588 9.53 -8.59 -17.06
CA ARG A 588 10.37 -7.36 -17.01
C ARG A 588 11.89 -7.61 -16.99
N GLY A 589 12.32 -8.87 -16.86
CA GLY A 589 13.72 -9.29 -16.91
C GLY A 589 14.15 -9.94 -18.22
N SER A 590 13.28 -10.09 -19.24
CA SER A 590 13.70 -10.67 -20.52
C SER A 590 14.40 -9.65 -21.41
N ASP A 591 15.60 -9.97 -21.91
CA ASP A 591 16.19 -9.28 -23.07
C ASP A 591 15.20 -9.31 -24.26
N GLY A 592 15.30 -8.37 -25.20
CA GLY A 592 14.38 -8.27 -26.35
C GLY A 592 14.37 -9.52 -27.25
N LEU A 593 13.31 -9.67 -28.06
CA LEU A 593 13.27 -10.60 -29.18
C LEU A 593 14.37 -10.24 -30.20
N ASP A 594 14.86 -11.25 -30.93
CA ASP A 594 15.92 -11.06 -31.92
C ASP A 594 15.46 -10.16 -33.08
N ASP A 595 16.35 -9.27 -33.55
CA ASP A 595 16.03 -8.22 -34.52
C ASP A 595 15.28 -8.70 -35.78
N PRO A 596 15.60 -9.86 -36.41
CA PRO A 596 14.85 -10.35 -37.57
C PRO A 596 13.37 -10.65 -37.27
N ILE A 597 13.06 -11.10 -36.04
CA ILE A 597 11.69 -11.33 -35.59
C ILE A 597 11.00 -9.98 -35.34
N VAL A 598 11.70 -9.03 -34.70
CA VAL A 598 11.18 -7.69 -34.43
C VAL A 598 10.85 -6.93 -35.72
N SER A 599 11.73 -6.97 -36.73
CA SER A 599 11.47 -6.44 -38.08
C SER A 599 10.28 -7.13 -38.74
N ALA A 600 10.25 -8.47 -38.77
CA ALA A 600 9.16 -9.23 -39.38
C ALA A 600 7.78 -8.95 -38.75
N ILE A 601 7.75 -8.56 -37.47
CA ILE A 601 6.54 -8.11 -36.76
C ILE A 601 6.20 -6.65 -37.11
N LEU A 602 7.11 -5.72 -36.85
CA LEU A 602 6.83 -4.27 -36.87
C LEU A 602 6.67 -3.71 -38.29
N GLU A 603 7.46 -4.19 -39.25
CA GLU A 603 7.40 -3.72 -40.65
C GLU A 603 6.13 -4.23 -41.37
N ASN A 604 5.43 -5.19 -40.78
CA ASN A 604 4.29 -5.88 -41.38
C ASN A 604 3.00 -5.85 -40.57
N ASP A 605 2.99 -5.22 -39.39
CA ASP A 605 1.86 -5.14 -38.46
C ASP A 605 1.28 -6.52 -38.07
N ILE A 606 2.17 -7.52 -37.89
CA ILE A 606 1.76 -8.89 -37.54
C ILE A 606 1.46 -9.00 -36.05
N VAL A 607 0.19 -9.23 -35.73
CA VAL A 607 -0.25 -9.52 -34.36
C VAL A 607 0.26 -10.90 -33.92
N THR A 608 1.36 -10.93 -33.16
CA THR A 608 1.95 -12.15 -32.60
C THR A 608 1.46 -12.48 -31.20
N ALA A 609 1.63 -13.75 -30.82
CA ALA A 609 1.20 -14.31 -29.55
C ALA A 609 2.37 -14.58 -28.58
N ALA A 610 2.09 -14.48 -27.29
CA ALA A 610 2.99 -14.82 -26.21
C ALA A 610 2.25 -15.63 -25.15
N VAL A 611 2.72 -16.85 -24.88
CA VAL A 611 2.10 -17.79 -23.93
C VAL A 611 2.97 -17.88 -22.69
N LEU A 612 2.40 -17.61 -21.52
CA LEU A 612 3.09 -17.52 -20.24
C LEU A 612 2.31 -18.27 -19.16
N SER A 613 3.01 -18.92 -18.25
CA SER A 613 2.39 -19.62 -17.11
C SER A 613 2.17 -18.72 -15.87
N ASN A 614 2.05 -17.40 -16.08
CA ASN A 614 1.96 -16.35 -15.06
C ASN A 614 0.51 -15.91 -14.76
N ARG A 615 0.25 -15.54 -13.51
CA ARG A 615 -0.98 -14.89 -13.01
C ARG A 615 -1.32 -13.54 -13.69
N ARG A 616 -0.34 -12.78 -14.18
CA ARG A 616 -0.52 -11.38 -14.61
C ARG A 616 -0.14 -11.09 -16.07
N GLY A 617 -1.13 -11.17 -16.97
CA GLY A 617 -1.02 -10.68 -18.37
C GLY A 617 -1.06 -9.15 -18.51
N PHE A 618 -0.37 -8.40 -17.63
CA PHE A 618 -0.55 -6.95 -17.45
C PHE A 618 0.46 -6.05 -18.20
N ASP A 619 1.26 -6.59 -19.13
CA ASP A 619 2.06 -5.77 -20.05
C ASP A 619 1.31 -5.55 -21.37
N LEU A 620 1.31 -4.30 -21.86
CA LEU A 620 0.56 -3.86 -23.04
C LEU A 620 1.08 -4.46 -24.38
N ARG A 621 2.10 -5.33 -24.32
CA ARG A 621 2.79 -5.94 -25.47
C ARG A 621 2.78 -7.47 -25.48
N VAL A 622 2.01 -8.11 -24.59
CA VAL A 622 1.97 -9.57 -24.41
C VAL A 622 0.53 -10.05 -24.63
N HIS A 623 0.29 -10.87 -25.65
CA HIS A 623 -1.06 -11.32 -26.02
C HIS A 623 -1.18 -12.84 -26.03
N ALA A 624 -1.93 -13.38 -25.07
CA ALA A 624 -2.16 -14.82 -24.90
C ALA A 624 -3.37 -15.30 -25.73
N LEU A 625 -3.22 -15.40 -27.06
CA LEU A 625 -4.20 -16.02 -27.96
C LEU A 625 -3.47 -16.81 -29.05
N VAL A 626 -3.92 -18.03 -29.38
CA VAL A 626 -3.22 -18.93 -30.33
C VAL A 626 -4.18 -19.41 -31.42
N ASN A 627 -3.76 -19.37 -32.68
CA ASN A 627 -4.59 -19.66 -33.85
C ASN A 627 -4.68 -21.17 -34.16
N ILE A 628 -5.16 -22.00 -33.22
CA ILE A 628 -5.28 -23.47 -33.32
C ILE A 628 -6.48 -24.03 -32.55
N ASP A 629 -7.14 -25.07 -33.09
CA ASP A 629 -8.13 -25.91 -32.40
C ASP A 629 -7.52 -27.27 -32.04
N PHE A 630 -7.11 -27.45 -30.78
CA PHE A 630 -6.39 -28.65 -30.32
C PHE A 630 -7.20 -29.96 -30.36
N GLU A 631 -8.52 -29.91 -30.55
CA GLU A 631 -9.36 -31.12 -30.69
C GLU A 631 -9.31 -31.68 -32.13
N LYS A 632 -9.12 -30.78 -33.11
CA LYS A 632 -9.34 -31.06 -34.55
C LYS A 632 -8.08 -30.93 -35.39
N GLU A 633 -7.14 -30.08 -34.98
CA GLU A 633 -5.89 -29.81 -35.70
C GLU A 633 -4.72 -30.58 -35.09
N SER A 634 -3.91 -31.21 -35.96
CA SER A 634 -2.66 -31.87 -35.57
C SER A 634 -1.56 -30.85 -35.30
N MET A 635 -0.76 -31.07 -34.26
CA MET A 635 0.39 -30.21 -33.93
C MET A 635 1.60 -30.49 -34.83
N GLY A 636 1.65 -31.68 -35.43
CA GLY A 636 2.67 -32.12 -36.38
C GLY A 636 2.43 -33.57 -36.79
N THR A 637 3.39 -34.14 -37.53
CA THR A 637 3.47 -35.57 -37.83
C THR A 637 4.56 -36.22 -36.98
N ASP A 638 4.36 -37.47 -36.58
CA ASP A 638 5.42 -38.29 -35.98
C ASP A 638 6.42 -38.81 -37.03
N LYS A 639 7.42 -39.57 -36.55
CA LYS A 639 8.48 -40.19 -37.37
C LYS A 639 7.95 -41.17 -38.43
N ASP A 640 6.75 -41.70 -38.25
CA ASP A 640 6.07 -42.63 -39.17
C ASP A 640 5.09 -41.89 -40.10
N GLY A 641 5.05 -40.55 -40.04
CA GLY A 641 4.21 -39.70 -40.90
C GLY A 641 2.76 -39.55 -40.43
N LYS A 642 2.42 -40.03 -39.24
CA LYS A 642 1.05 -40.00 -38.70
C LYS A 642 0.80 -38.70 -37.93
N ASN A 643 -0.40 -38.14 -38.08
CA ASN A 643 -0.83 -36.92 -37.38
C ASN A 643 -0.86 -37.10 -35.86
N VAL A 644 -0.20 -36.20 -35.14
CA VAL A 644 -0.16 -36.14 -33.66
C VAL A 644 -1.05 -35.00 -33.15
N TYR A 645 -1.92 -35.29 -32.20
CA TYR A 645 -2.85 -34.36 -31.56
C TYR A 645 -2.45 -34.11 -30.09
N LEU A 646 -3.00 -33.06 -29.46
CA LEU A 646 -2.66 -32.72 -28.06
C LEU A 646 -2.90 -33.88 -27.08
N ARG A 647 -4.02 -34.60 -27.28
CA ARG A 647 -4.41 -35.80 -26.51
C ARG A 647 -3.37 -36.93 -26.54
N ASP A 648 -2.51 -37.00 -27.56
CA ASP A 648 -1.55 -38.09 -27.73
C ASP A 648 -0.26 -37.85 -26.90
N ILE A 649 0.01 -36.59 -26.53
CA ILE A 649 1.17 -36.20 -25.68
C ILE A 649 0.77 -35.68 -24.29
N TRP A 650 -0.51 -35.53 -23.98
CA TRP A 650 -0.95 -35.08 -22.66
C TRP A 650 -0.73 -36.21 -21.62
N PRO A 651 -0.30 -35.87 -20.38
CA PRO A 651 -0.16 -36.85 -19.32
C PRO A 651 -1.48 -37.08 -18.57
N SER A 652 -1.67 -38.31 -18.05
CA SER A 652 -2.74 -38.60 -17.09
C SER A 652 -2.35 -38.17 -15.67
N ARG A 653 -3.33 -38.05 -14.75
CA ARG A 653 -3.05 -37.71 -13.34
C ARG A 653 -2.18 -38.79 -12.67
N GLU A 654 -2.35 -40.04 -13.08
CA GLU A 654 -1.65 -41.22 -12.59
C GLU A 654 -0.19 -41.22 -13.06
N GLU A 655 0.08 -40.88 -14.33
CA GLU A 655 1.44 -40.69 -14.85
C GLU A 655 2.20 -39.59 -14.09
N VAL A 656 1.54 -38.45 -13.83
CA VAL A 656 2.13 -37.33 -13.07
C VAL A 656 2.40 -37.72 -11.62
N SER A 657 1.41 -38.31 -10.94
CA SER A 657 1.52 -38.74 -9.54
C SER A 657 2.62 -39.78 -9.36
N GLN A 658 2.70 -40.78 -10.24
CA GLN A 658 3.73 -41.80 -10.20
C GLN A 658 5.14 -41.24 -10.46
N ALA A 659 5.28 -40.26 -11.36
CA ALA A 659 6.54 -39.56 -11.63
C ALA A 659 6.99 -38.69 -10.45
N ILE A 660 6.05 -38.05 -9.74
CA ILE A 660 6.31 -37.25 -8.53
C ILE A 660 6.76 -38.16 -7.38
N HIS A 661 6.00 -39.22 -7.08
CA HIS A 661 6.34 -40.18 -6.02
C HIS A 661 7.76 -40.74 -6.16
N ASN A 662 8.24 -40.91 -7.40
CA ASN A 662 9.55 -41.47 -7.70
C ASN A 662 10.69 -40.44 -7.80
N SER A 663 10.42 -39.13 -7.70
CA SER A 663 11.43 -38.08 -7.89
C SER A 663 11.40 -36.92 -6.88
N VAL A 664 10.30 -36.74 -6.14
CA VAL A 664 10.09 -35.64 -5.19
C VAL A 664 10.29 -36.17 -3.77
N LEU A 665 11.56 -36.29 -3.35
CA LEU A 665 11.95 -36.99 -2.13
C LEU A 665 12.00 -36.07 -0.90
N GLN A 666 11.51 -36.56 0.25
CA GLN A 666 11.53 -35.86 1.55
C GLN A 666 12.93 -35.33 1.94
N SER A 667 13.98 -36.04 1.55
CA SER A 667 15.39 -35.68 1.81
C SER A 667 15.80 -34.34 1.17
N MET A 668 15.29 -34.03 -0.03
CA MET A 668 15.59 -32.77 -0.73
C MET A 668 15.05 -31.58 0.07
N PHE A 669 13.74 -31.63 0.40
CA PHE A 669 13.08 -30.61 1.20
C PHE A 669 13.72 -30.44 2.57
N LYS A 670 14.12 -31.55 3.23
CA LYS A 670 14.79 -31.49 4.54
C LYS A 670 16.11 -30.73 4.47
N SER A 671 16.93 -30.94 3.45
CA SER A 671 18.20 -30.20 3.27
C SER A 671 17.96 -28.69 3.15
N ILE A 672 17.00 -28.29 2.32
CA ILE A 672 16.63 -26.88 2.12
C ILE A 672 16.01 -26.26 3.37
N TYR A 673 15.10 -26.98 4.04
CA TYR A 673 14.44 -26.53 5.27
C TYR A 673 15.45 -26.34 6.42
N GLU A 674 16.37 -27.29 6.61
CA GLU A 674 17.45 -27.15 7.58
C GLU A 674 18.37 -25.97 7.27
N THR A 675 18.70 -25.75 6.00
CA THR A 675 19.57 -24.64 5.58
C THR A 675 18.88 -23.29 5.73
N THR A 676 17.57 -23.23 5.47
CA THR A 676 16.73 -22.02 5.60
C THR A 676 16.44 -21.65 7.06
N THR A 677 16.30 -22.63 7.95
CA THR A 677 15.94 -22.40 9.36
C THR A 677 17.14 -22.23 10.30
N LYS A 678 18.36 -22.57 9.87
CA LYS A 678 19.60 -22.30 10.61
C LYS A 678 19.91 -20.79 10.60
N ARG A 679 19.71 -20.13 11.76
CA ARG A 679 20.16 -18.75 11.99
C ARG A 679 21.67 -18.62 11.74
N ASN A 680 22.08 -17.62 10.96
CA ASN A 680 23.49 -17.27 10.79
C ASN A 680 24.10 -16.81 12.13
N PRO A 681 25.14 -17.48 12.68
CA PRO A 681 25.73 -17.15 13.97
C PRO A 681 26.74 -15.99 13.86
N LEU A 682 26.33 -14.89 13.22
CA LEU A 682 27.15 -13.69 13.05
C LEU A 682 26.82 -12.67 14.14
N SER A 683 27.72 -12.53 15.12
CA SER A 683 27.67 -11.40 16.06
C SER A 683 27.83 -10.07 15.29
N PRO A 684 26.93 -9.08 15.49
CA PRO A 684 27.01 -7.82 14.76
C PRO A 684 28.24 -7.02 15.20
N SER A 685 28.91 -6.38 14.23
CA SER A 685 30.01 -5.43 14.49
C SER A 685 29.51 -4.09 15.06
N SER A 686 28.28 -3.70 14.73
CA SER A 686 27.59 -2.53 15.28
C SER A 686 26.07 -2.70 15.29
N THR A 687 25.41 -2.20 16.34
CA THR A 687 23.94 -2.16 16.46
C THR A 687 23.31 -1.01 15.67
N LEU A 688 24.11 0.02 15.37
CA LEU A 688 23.76 1.13 14.47
C LEU A 688 24.31 0.85 13.06
N TYR A 689 23.65 1.41 12.05
CA TYR A 689 24.16 1.37 10.67
C TYR A 689 25.21 2.47 10.45
N SER A 690 26.06 2.28 9.43
CA SER A 690 27.09 3.25 9.05
C SER A 690 26.77 3.81 7.67
N TRP A 691 25.97 4.87 7.63
CA TRP A 691 25.55 5.55 6.40
C TRP A 691 26.76 6.06 5.61
N ASP A 692 26.88 5.66 4.33
CA ASP A 692 27.87 6.20 3.40
C ASP A 692 27.25 7.36 2.60
N SER A 693 27.84 8.55 2.68
CA SER A 693 27.42 9.74 1.94
C SER A 693 27.55 9.60 0.41
N ASN A 694 28.31 8.61 -0.07
CA ASN A 694 28.49 8.33 -1.50
C ASN A 694 27.47 7.31 -2.03
N SER A 695 26.64 6.71 -1.17
CA SER A 695 25.64 5.73 -1.59
C SER A 695 24.54 6.35 -2.44
N THR A 696 24.24 5.69 -3.56
CA THR A 696 23.09 5.98 -4.43
C THR A 696 21.92 5.03 -4.18
N PHE A 697 22.06 4.05 -3.27
CA PHE A 697 21.03 3.06 -2.93
C PHE A 697 20.46 3.21 -1.51
N LEU A 698 21.25 3.70 -0.54
CA LEU A 698 20.91 3.74 0.89
C LEU A 698 21.24 5.11 1.48
N GLN A 699 20.23 5.83 1.95
CA GLN A 699 20.40 7.18 2.53
C GLN A 699 19.54 7.34 3.78
N GLU A 700 20.04 8.10 4.77
CA GLU A 700 19.33 8.39 6.01
C GLU A 700 18.07 9.25 5.73
N PRO A 701 16.85 8.73 5.95
CA PRO A 701 15.63 9.47 5.66
C PRO A 701 15.48 10.69 6.60
N PRO A 702 14.92 11.81 6.11
CA PRO A 702 14.87 13.04 6.90
C PRO A 702 13.79 13.05 8.01
N PHE A 703 13.01 11.97 8.16
CA PHE A 703 11.79 11.93 8.98
C PHE A 703 12.00 12.36 10.45
N PHE A 704 13.11 11.95 11.07
CA PHE A 704 13.38 12.22 12.49
C PHE A 704 14.26 13.47 12.72
N LYS A 705 14.57 14.26 11.69
CA LYS A 705 15.48 15.42 11.80
C LYS A 705 14.81 16.56 12.57
N ASN A 706 15.40 16.92 13.70
CA ASN A 706 14.87 17.85 14.71
C ASN A 706 13.63 17.34 15.49
N MET A 707 13.45 16.01 15.58
CA MET A 707 12.50 15.40 16.51
C MET A 707 12.84 15.77 17.97
N ASN A 708 11.81 15.95 18.81
CA ASN A 708 11.95 16.30 20.22
C ASN A 708 11.14 15.34 21.10
N THR A 709 11.60 15.07 22.33
CA THR A 709 10.93 14.19 23.32
C THR A 709 9.59 14.72 23.86
N LYS A 710 9.09 15.84 23.35
CA LYS A 710 7.77 16.40 23.69
C LYS A 710 7.07 16.80 22.40
N PRO A 711 5.80 16.43 22.19
CA PRO A 711 5.02 16.98 21.08
C PRO A 711 5.00 18.51 21.21
N GLN A 712 5.29 19.22 20.12
CA GLN A 712 5.17 20.68 20.14
C GLN A 712 3.72 21.04 20.41
N GLN A 713 3.49 21.85 21.43
CA GLN A 713 2.18 22.47 21.66
C GLN A 713 1.80 23.27 20.40
N GLU A 714 0.58 23.09 19.91
CA GLU A 714 0.12 23.73 18.67
C GLU A 714 0.40 25.23 18.70
N ARG A 715 0.99 25.74 17.60
CA ARG A 715 1.34 27.16 17.50
C ARG A 715 0.06 27.98 17.50
N SER A 716 -0.02 28.98 18.37
CA SER A 716 -1.16 29.89 18.43
C SER A 716 -1.15 30.82 17.21
N TYR A 717 -1.87 30.45 16.15
CA TYR A 717 -2.06 31.29 14.97
C TYR A 717 -3.07 32.41 15.25
N THR A 718 -2.89 33.57 14.62
CA THR A 718 -3.80 34.74 14.74
C THR A 718 -5.20 34.45 14.20
N SER A 719 -5.30 33.50 13.26
CA SER A 719 -6.53 32.88 12.79
C SER A 719 -6.18 31.51 12.22
N CYS A 720 -7.01 30.50 12.50
CA CYS A 720 -6.90 29.18 11.87
C CYS A 720 -7.94 29.08 10.75
N LEU A 721 -7.49 28.92 9.51
CA LEU A 721 -8.35 28.61 8.38
C LEU A 721 -8.22 27.11 8.07
N GLN A 722 -9.33 26.39 8.17
CA GLN A 722 -9.42 24.98 7.81
C GLN A 722 -10.04 24.86 6.41
N LEU A 723 -9.44 24.03 5.57
CA LEU A 723 -9.95 23.65 4.25
C LEU A 723 -10.14 22.14 4.26
N ASP A 724 -11.36 21.66 4.04
CA ASP A 724 -11.59 20.24 3.80
C ASP A 724 -11.10 19.91 2.38
N LEU A 725 -10.32 18.84 2.23
CA LEU A 725 -9.84 18.39 0.93
C LEU A 725 -10.95 17.67 0.14
N GLY A 726 -12.00 17.18 0.82
CA GLY A 726 -13.21 16.64 0.20
C GLY A 726 -14.07 17.68 -0.51
N ASP A 727 -14.03 18.95 -0.07
CA ASP A 727 -14.71 20.08 -0.72
C ASP A 727 -13.99 20.57 -2.00
N ILE A 728 -12.86 19.96 -2.36
CA ILE A 728 -12.04 20.32 -3.52
C ILE A 728 -12.47 19.50 -4.75
N GLU A 729 -13.72 19.68 -5.17
CA GLU A 729 -14.15 19.35 -6.53
C GLU A 729 -13.24 20.01 -7.59
N PRO A 730 -12.93 19.35 -8.71
CA PRO A 730 -12.14 19.90 -9.81
C PRO A 730 -12.62 21.26 -10.31
N TYR A 731 -11.69 22.18 -10.52
CA TYR A 731 -12.00 23.58 -10.84
C TYR A 731 -10.94 24.24 -11.73
N ILE A 732 -11.32 25.39 -12.27
CA ILE A 732 -10.47 26.38 -12.95
C ILE A 732 -10.67 27.75 -12.28
N CYS A 733 -9.72 28.69 -12.38
CA CYS A 733 -9.83 30.03 -11.79
C CYS A 733 -9.79 31.13 -12.85
N GLY A 734 -10.83 31.96 -12.94
CA GLY A 734 -10.92 33.06 -13.91
C GLY A 734 -12.33 33.64 -14.03
N PRO A 735 -12.64 34.45 -15.07
CA PRO A 735 -11.77 34.84 -16.19
C PRO A 735 -10.80 36.00 -15.93
N LYS A 736 -10.86 36.69 -14.77
CA LYS A 736 -10.08 37.93 -14.54
C LYS A 736 -9.09 37.89 -13.38
N ARG A 737 -9.25 36.99 -12.41
CA ARG A 737 -8.38 36.87 -11.22
C ARG A 737 -8.11 35.39 -10.87
N PRO A 738 -6.97 35.06 -10.23
CA PRO A 738 -6.58 33.67 -9.97
C PRO A 738 -7.30 33.05 -8.76
N CYS A 739 -8.15 33.83 -8.06
CA CYS A 739 -8.96 33.38 -6.92
C CYS A 739 -10.43 33.11 -7.28
N ASP A 740 -10.86 33.40 -8.50
CA ASP A 740 -12.25 33.24 -8.94
C ASP A 740 -12.53 31.78 -9.36
N ARG A 741 -12.67 30.88 -8.37
CA ARG A 741 -12.95 29.45 -8.57
C ARG A 741 -14.24 29.22 -9.36
N VAL A 742 -14.16 28.35 -10.36
CA VAL A 742 -15.26 27.84 -11.19
C VAL A 742 -15.13 26.32 -11.25
N LEU A 743 -16.14 25.59 -10.78
CA LEU A 743 -16.16 24.12 -10.85
C LEU A 743 -16.35 23.67 -12.30
N LEU A 744 -15.79 22.53 -12.71
CA LEU A 744 -15.81 22.13 -14.13
C LEU A 744 -17.24 21.97 -14.69
N LYS A 745 -18.15 21.39 -13.89
CA LYS A 745 -19.60 21.29 -14.21
C LYS A 745 -20.29 22.65 -14.39
N ASP A 746 -19.85 23.66 -13.63
CA ASP A 746 -20.43 25.00 -13.65
C ASP A 746 -19.80 25.89 -14.73
N MET A 747 -18.70 25.45 -15.38
CA MET A 747 -17.89 26.27 -16.29
C MET A 747 -18.70 26.87 -17.43
N LYS A 748 -19.57 26.08 -18.05
CA LYS A 748 -20.41 26.52 -19.17
C LYS A 748 -21.47 27.55 -18.74
N ALA A 749 -22.00 27.41 -17.53
CA ALA A 749 -22.96 28.35 -16.95
C ALA A 749 -22.28 29.66 -16.51
N ASP A 750 -21.13 29.56 -15.82
CA ASP A 750 -20.33 30.71 -15.41
C ASP A 750 -19.83 31.50 -16.63
N TRP A 751 -19.40 30.83 -17.71
CA TRP A 751 -19.01 31.51 -18.95
C TRP A 751 -20.14 32.34 -19.57
N LYS A 752 -21.33 31.75 -19.74
CA LYS A 752 -22.49 32.49 -20.27
C LYS A 752 -22.87 33.66 -19.35
N ALA A 753 -22.85 33.46 -18.04
CA ALA A 753 -23.07 34.54 -17.08
C ALA A 753 -21.98 35.64 -17.19
N CYS A 754 -20.72 35.30 -17.45
CA CYS A 754 -19.65 36.29 -17.63
C CYS A 754 -19.89 37.21 -18.85
N LEU A 755 -20.51 36.71 -19.93
CA LEU A 755 -20.78 37.53 -21.11
C LEU A 755 -21.79 38.66 -20.80
N GLY A 756 -22.98 38.32 -20.30
CA GLY A 756 -24.04 39.29 -20.02
C GLY A 756 -23.85 40.13 -18.74
N ASN A 757 -23.03 39.70 -17.79
CA ASN A 757 -22.81 40.45 -16.55
C ASN A 757 -22.12 41.81 -16.82
N PRO A 758 -22.50 42.87 -16.08
CA PRO A 758 -21.91 44.20 -16.24
C PRO A 758 -20.42 44.22 -15.92
N LEU A 759 -19.68 45.15 -16.55
CA LEU A 759 -18.23 45.29 -16.42
C LEU A 759 -17.79 45.32 -14.94
N GLY A 760 -16.99 44.33 -14.55
CA GLY A 760 -16.62 44.13 -13.16
C GLY A 760 -15.75 42.89 -12.97
N ILE A 761 -15.88 42.24 -11.81
CA ILE A 761 -15.02 41.11 -11.37
C ILE A 761 -15.01 39.94 -12.37
N LYS A 762 -16.17 39.63 -12.99
CA LYS A 762 -16.31 38.58 -14.01
C LYS A 762 -16.96 39.04 -15.32
N GLY A 763 -17.72 40.14 -15.29
CA GLY A 763 -18.55 40.57 -16.41
C GLY A 763 -17.80 41.23 -17.56
N PHE A 764 -18.25 40.93 -18.78
CA PHE A 764 -17.78 41.53 -20.04
C PHE A 764 -18.80 42.47 -20.70
N ALA A 765 -20.05 42.51 -20.23
CA ALA A 765 -21.13 43.36 -20.72
C ALA A 765 -21.43 43.26 -22.23
N ILE A 766 -21.42 42.04 -22.78
CA ILE A 766 -21.77 41.75 -24.17
C ILE A 766 -23.31 41.68 -24.33
N PRO A 767 -23.93 42.49 -25.22
CA PRO A 767 -25.37 42.42 -25.52
C PRO A 767 -25.82 41.01 -25.92
N GLU A 768 -27.03 40.58 -25.53
CA GLU A 768 -27.51 39.20 -25.77
C GLU A 768 -27.53 38.84 -27.27
N ASP A 769 -27.80 39.81 -28.14
CA ASP A 769 -27.77 39.69 -29.60
C ASP A 769 -26.36 39.54 -30.19
N GLU A 770 -25.30 39.88 -29.45
CA GLU A 770 -23.90 39.65 -29.84
C GLU A 770 -23.25 38.42 -29.18
N GLN A 771 -23.88 37.74 -28.22
CA GLN A 771 -23.20 36.66 -27.46
C GLN A 771 -22.82 35.42 -28.30
N ASP A 772 -23.58 35.10 -29.35
CA ASP A 772 -23.29 33.99 -30.28
C ASP A 772 -22.46 34.41 -31.52
N LYS A 773 -21.97 35.66 -31.56
CA LYS A 773 -21.16 36.23 -32.65
C LYS A 773 -19.96 35.35 -32.97
N THR A 774 -19.77 35.10 -34.26
CA THR A 774 -18.82 34.13 -34.80
C THR A 774 -17.99 34.78 -35.91
N ALA A 775 -16.71 35.04 -35.64
CA ALA A 775 -15.77 35.57 -36.64
C ALA A 775 -15.23 34.42 -37.51
N LYS A 776 -15.33 34.55 -38.83
CA LYS A 776 -14.77 33.60 -39.79
C LYS A 776 -13.52 34.19 -40.43
N PHE A 777 -12.43 33.43 -40.45
CA PHE A 777 -11.13 33.89 -40.95
C PHE A 777 -10.38 32.74 -41.64
N SER A 778 -9.32 33.07 -42.39
CA SER A 778 -8.44 32.10 -43.03
C SER A 778 -7.17 31.96 -42.21
N TYR A 779 -6.93 30.78 -41.63
CA TYR A 779 -5.70 30.47 -40.89
C TYR A 779 -4.85 29.51 -41.72
N MET A 780 -3.69 29.96 -42.19
CA MET A 780 -2.78 29.19 -43.06
C MET A 780 -3.49 28.56 -44.29
N GLY A 781 -4.49 29.25 -44.84
CA GLY A 781 -5.28 28.80 -45.99
C GLY A 781 -6.42 27.82 -45.67
N GLN A 782 -6.67 27.51 -44.39
CA GLN A 782 -7.83 26.75 -43.93
C GLN A 782 -8.91 27.68 -43.36
N PRO A 783 -10.21 27.44 -43.61
CA PRO A 783 -11.29 28.19 -42.98
C PRO A 783 -11.35 27.86 -41.48
N ALA A 784 -11.35 28.89 -40.64
CA ALA A 784 -11.44 28.79 -39.20
C ALA A 784 -12.50 29.73 -38.62
N GLU A 785 -13.04 29.39 -37.45
CA GLU A 785 -14.10 30.15 -36.79
C GLU A 785 -13.76 30.39 -35.32
N LEU A 786 -13.84 31.64 -34.86
CA LEU A 786 -13.71 32.04 -33.46
C LEU A 786 -15.06 32.54 -32.93
N LYS A 787 -15.32 32.28 -31.65
CA LYS A 787 -16.49 32.76 -30.90
C LYS A 787 -16.06 33.32 -29.55
N HIS A 788 -16.99 33.96 -28.85
CA HIS A 788 -16.81 34.31 -27.44
C HIS A 788 -16.49 33.04 -26.62
N GLY A 789 -15.30 32.99 -26.03
CA GLY A 789 -14.81 31.85 -25.26
C GLY A 789 -14.02 30.82 -26.07
N SER A 790 -13.66 31.09 -27.33
CA SER A 790 -12.63 30.31 -28.02
C SER A 790 -11.28 30.44 -27.30
N VAL A 791 -10.62 29.32 -27.04
CA VAL A 791 -9.25 29.30 -26.52
C VAL A 791 -8.30 29.62 -27.67
N VAL A 792 -7.32 30.51 -27.42
CA VAL A 792 -6.31 30.91 -28.42
C VAL A 792 -4.87 30.70 -27.94
N ILE A 793 -4.65 30.63 -26.62
CA ILE A 793 -3.36 30.27 -26.01
C ILE A 793 -3.61 29.22 -24.93
N ALA A 794 -2.81 28.15 -24.92
CA ALA A 794 -2.85 27.09 -23.92
C ALA A 794 -1.42 26.70 -23.48
N THR A 795 -0.96 27.19 -22.32
CA THR A 795 0.45 27.03 -21.91
C THR A 795 0.63 26.37 -20.55
N ILE A 796 1.48 25.33 -20.51
CA ILE A 796 1.92 24.70 -19.27
C ILE A 796 3.21 25.37 -18.79
N THR A 797 3.11 26.23 -17.79
CA THR A 797 4.24 26.73 -17.00
C THR A 797 4.32 26.03 -15.65
N THR A 798 5.53 25.77 -15.16
CA THR A 798 5.72 25.05 -13.89
C THR A 798 5.95 25.96 -12.69
N ASP A 799 5.65 27.26 -12.77
CA ASP A 799 5.82 28.23 -11.69
C ASP A 799 4.96 27.93 -10.44
N ASN A 800 3.87 27.18 -10.60
CA ASN A 800 3.11 26.55 -9.50
C ASN A 800 3.49 25.07 -9.24
N ASN A 801 4.18 24.42 -10.19
CA ASN A 801 4.40 22.96 -10.22
C ASN A 801 5.90 22.60 -10.15
N ILE A 802 6.70 23.47 -9.54
CA ILE A 802 8.18 23.47 -9.60
C ILE A 802 8.80 22.12 -9.19
N SER A 803 8.13 21.38 -8.29
CA SER A 803 8.63 20.17 -7.64
C SER A 803 7.73 18.93 -7.82
N CYS A 804 6.72 18.96 -8.71
CA CYS A 804 5.68 17.91 -8.78
C CYS A 804 5.64 17.17 -10.13
N PRO A 805 6.38 16.05 -10.29
CA PRO A 805 6.38 15.27 -11.54
C PRO A 805 5.01 14.72 -11.92
N SER A 806 4.16 14.37 -10.95
CA SER A 806 2.87 13.72 -11.22
C SER A 806 1.94 14.60 -12.06
N HIS A 807 1.89 15.91 -11.85
CA HIS A 807 1.04 16.81 -12.66
C HIS A 807 1.49 16.91 -14.12
N ILE A 808 2.80 16.91 -14.37
CA ILE A 808 3.37 17.01 -15.73
C ILE A 808 3.27 15.66 -16.46
N VAL A 809 3.53 14.55 -15.75
CA VAL A 809 3.27 13.20 -16.24
C VAL A 809 1.78 12.99 -16.52
N MET A 810 0.87 13.47 -15.67
CA MET A 810 -0.58 13.44 -15.94
C MET A 810 -0.95 14.24 -17.20
N ALA A 811 -0.39 15.44 -17.40
CA ALA A 811 -0.63 16.22 -18.61
C ALA A 811 -0.14 15.47 -19.87
N ALA A 812 1.04 14.85 -19.81
CA ALA A 812 1.58 14.05 -20.90
C ALA A 812 0.77 12.75 -21.15
N LEU A 813 0.21 12.13 -20.10
CA LEU A 813 -0.71 11.00 -20.21
C LEU A 813 -2.07 11.39 -20.81
N VAL A 814 -2.57 12.60 -20.55
CA VAL A 814 -3.75 13.15 -21.25
C VAL A 814 -3.42 13.40 -22.73
N ALA A 815 -2.28 14.02 -23.03
CA ALA A 815 -1.81 14.23 -24.41
C ALA A 815 -1.63 12.91 -25.17
N LYS A 816 -1.11 11.86 -24.50
CA LYS A 816 -1.01 10.50 -25.03
C LYS A 816 -2.38 9.88 -25.31
N LYS A 817 -3.31 9.86 -24.34
CA LYS A 817 -4.66 9.34 -24.56
C LYS A 817 -5.35 10.05 -25.73
N ALA A 818 -5.20 11.37 -25.83
CA ALA A 818 -5.70 12.16 -26.96
C ALA A 818 -4.97 11.88 -28.28
N TYR A 819 -3.75 11.36 -28.28
CA TYR A 819 -3.05 10.87 -29.48
C TYR A 819 -3.58 9.50 -29.91
N ASP A 820 -3.72 8.57 -28.97
CA ASP A 820 -4.23 7.22 -29.21
C ASP A 820 -5.67 7.28 -29.79
N ILE A 821 -6.55 8.11 -29.19
CA ILE A 821 -7.92 8.39 -29.67
C ILE A 821 -7.93 9.20 -30.98
N GLY A 822 -6.92 10.05 -31.21
CA GLY A 822 -6.76 10.83 -32.45
C GLY A 822 -7.24 12.28 -32.41
N PHE A 823 -7.78 12.77 -31.29
CA PHE A 823 -8.17 14.18 -31.13
C PHE A 823 -7.03 15.14 -31.49
N LYS A 824 -7.30 16.17 -32.29
CA LYS A 824 -6.32 17.22 -32.62
C LYS A 824 -6.66 18.50 -31.87
N VAL A 825 -5.64 19.15 -31.30
CA VAL A 825 -5.73 20.55 -30.84
C VAL A 825 -6.13 21.41 -32.03
N LYS A 826 -7.02 22.40 -31.82
CA LYS A 826 -7.50 23.26 -32.91
C LYS A 826 -6.31 24.09 -33.48
N PRO A 827 -6.18 24.27 -34.82
CA PRO A 827 -4.98 24.85 -35.42
C PRO A 827 -4.57 26.24 -34.90
N TRP A 828 -5.54 27.05 -34.47
CA TRP A 828 -5.34 28.41 -33.94
C TRP A 828 -4.96 28.46 -32.45
N VAL A 829 -4.93 27.33 -31.73
CA VAL A 829 -4.58 27.29 -30.30
C VAL A 829 -3.06 27.21 -30.16
N ARG A 830 -2.42 28.32 -29.79
CA ARG A 830 -0.98 28.36 -29.50
C ARG A 830 -0.69 27.56 -28.24
N THR A 831 -0.11 26.38 -28.41
CA THR A 831 0.31 25.48 -27.33
C THR A 831 1.80 25.64 -27.00
N SER A 832 2.19 25.44 -25.73
CA SER A 832 3.60 25.46 -25.31
C SER A 832 3.81 24.91 -23.90
N VAL A 833 5.05 24.49 -23.59
CA VAL A 833 5.48 24.05 -22.26
C VAL A 833 6.78 24.78 -21.86
N ALA A 834 6.83 25.30 -20.64
CA ALA A 834 8.01 25.92 -20.07
C ALA A 834 8.32 25.32 -18.67
N PRO A 835 9.18 24.29 -18.60
CA PRO A 835 9.62 23.72 -17.33
C PRO A 835 10.66 24.60 -16.63
N GLY A 836 10.53 24.76 -15.31
CA GLY A 836 11.45 25.56 -14.50
C GLY A 836 12.84 24.93 -14.31
N TYR A 837 12.95 23.61 -14.50
CA TYR A 837 14.19 22.84 -14.37
C TYR A 837 14.32 21.80 -15.49
N GLY A 838 15.53 21.61 -16.01
CA GLY A 838 15.82 20.66 -17.10
C GLY A 838 15.51 19.20 -16.78
N VAL A 839 15.46 18.83 -15.49
CA VAL A 839 15.08 17.48 -15.02
C VAL A 839 13.69 17.06 -15.52
N VAL A 840 12.78 18.03 -15.76
CA VAL A 840 11.46 17.75 -16.34
C VAL A 840 11.56 17.19 -17.76
N LYS A 841 12.44 17.76 -18.59
CA LYS A 841 12.71 17.26 -19.94
C LYS A 841 13.29 15.85 -19.88
N GLU A 842 14.21 15.61 -18.95
CA GLU A 842 14.88 14.31 -18.80
C GLU A 842 13.88 13.17 -18.48
N TYR A 843 13.02 13.32 -17.46
CA TYR A 843 12.06 12.25 -17.15
C TYR A 843 10.95 12.12 -18.20
N LEU A 844 10.58 13.17 -18.91
CA LEU A 844 9.62 13.09 -20.03
C LEU A 844 10.22 12.38 -21.26
N LEU A 845 11.52 12.53 -21.51
CA LEU A 845 12.23 11.77 -22.54
C LEU A 845 12.41 10.30 -22.12
N GLN A 846 12.92 10.03 -20.91
CA GLN A 846 13.13 8.66 -20.42
C GLN A 846 11.84 7.84 -20.30
N SER A 847 10.69 8.49 -20.04
CA SER A 847 9.37 7.83 -20.04
C SER A 847 8.72 7.72 -21.42
N GLY A 848 9.33 8.29 -22.47
CA GLY A 848 8.76 8.38 -23.81
C GLY A 848 7.50 9.27 -23.90
N LEU A 849 7.20 10.05 -22.86
CA LEU A 849 5.98 10.86 -22.78
C LEU A 849 6.12 12.23 -23.47
N GLN A 850 7.34 12.74 -23.64
CA GLN A 850 7.61 14.01 -24.34
C GLN A 850 7.05 14.02 -25.77
N GLU A 851 7.24 12.90 -26.50
CA GLU A 851 6.81 12.75 -27.89
C GLU A 851 5.30 13.02 -28.08
N TYR A 852 4.48 12.61 -27.11
CA TYR A 852 3.03 12.82 -27.14
C TYR A 852 2.63 14.26 -26.82
N LEU A 853 3.42 15.01 -26.03
CA LEU A 853 3.23 16.45 -25.85
C LEU A 853 3.61 17.20 -27.13
N ASP A 854 4.76 16.88 -27.73
CA ASP A 854 5.23 17.50 -28.98
C ASP A 854 4.23 17.25 -30.13
N LYS A 855 3.68 16.02 -30.22
CA LYS A 855 2.60 15.64 -31.15
C LYS A 855 1.25 16.33 -30.91
N LYS A 856 1.10 17.10 -29.81
CA LYS A 856 -0.04 17.98 -29.53
C LYS A 856 0.33 19.48 -29.57
N GLY A 857 1.53 19.82 -30.03
CA GLY A 857 2.06 21.19 -30.06
C GLY A 857 2.60 21.69 -28.72
N PHE A 858 2.52 20.90 -27.65
CA PHE A 858 3.05 21.21 -26.32
C PHE A 858 4.58 21.00 -26.25
N GLN A 859 5.30 21.68 -27.14
CA GLN A 859 6.77 21.65 -27.21
C GLN A 859 7.41 22.43 -26.04
N ILE A 860 8.60 21.99 -25.62
CA ILE A 860 9.42 22.71 -24.63
C ILE A 860 10.08 23.92 -25.29
N VAL A 861 9.53 25.11 -25.05
CA VAL A 861 9.99 26.37 -25.68
C VAL A 861 11.14 27.06 -24.95
N GLY A 862 11.47 26.62 -23.74
CA GLY A 862 12.55 27.18 -22.92
C GLY A 862 12.42 26.78 -21.45
N HIS A 863 13.43 27.12 -20.64
CA HIS A 863 13.40 26.86 -19.20
C HIS A 863 13.12 28.14 -18.41
N GLY A 864 12.16 28.10 -17.47
CA GLY A 864 11.83 29.23 -16.58
C GLY A 864 10.43 29.84 -16.80
N PHE A 865 10.23 31.04 -16.26
CA PHE A 865 8.93 31.66 -15.99
C PHE A 865 8.23 32.32 -17.21
N THR A 866 8.41 31.82 -18.43
CA THR A 866 8.13 32.54 -19.71
C THR A 866 6.83 33.35 -19.75
N THR A 867 5.64 32.73 -19.74
CA THR A 867 4.36 33.47 -19.85
C THR A 867 4.00 34.29 -18.61
N CYS A 868 4.61 34.00 -17.46
CA CYS A 868 4.38 34.69 -16.19
C CYS A 868 4.89 36.16 -16.21
N ILE A 869 5.73 36.48 -17.21
CA ILE A 869 6.48 37.73 -17.37
C ILE A 869 6.33 38.33 -18.79
N TRP A 870 5.15 38.19 -19.42
CA TRP A 870 4.84 38.62 -20.81
C TRP A 870 5.54 37.81 -21.94
N GLY A 871 6.27 36.73 -21.62
CA GLY A 871 6.94 35.87 -22.60
C GLY A 871 6.05 34.81 -23.26
N SER A 872 4.82 35.16 -23.67
CA SER A 872 3.92 34.30 -24.47
C SER A 872 4.25 34.32 -25.96
N GLY A 873 4.76 35.45 -26.46
CA GLY A 873 4.95 35.73 -27.88
C GLY A 873 3.67 36.19 -28.57
N GLU A 874 3.83 36.90 -29.67
CA GLU A 874 2.73 37.52 -30.41
C GLU A 874 1.79 36.46 -31.02
N LEU A 875 0.48 36.72 -30.98
CA LEU A 875 -0.49 35.96 -31.77
C LEU A 875 -0.29 36.23 -33.28
N ASP A 876 -0.67 35.25 -34.10
CA ASP A 876 -0.73 35.42 -35.56
C ASP A 876 -1.67 36.60 -35.92
N GLU A 877 -1.26 37.42 -36.87
CA GLU A 877 -2.00 38.63 -37.28
C GLU A 877 -3.44 38.31 -37.71
N SER A 878 -3.68 37.17 -38.35
CA SER A 878 -5.03 36.73 -38.73
C SER A 878 -5.92 36.41 -37.52
N ILE A 879 -5.34 35.88 -36.43
CA ILE A 879 -6.05 35.63 -35.17
C ILE A 879 -6.25 36.95 -34.41
N ALA A 880 -5.22 37.80 -34.35
CA ALA A 880 -5.27 39.07 -33.64
C ALA A 880 -6.32 40.02 -34.24
N SER A 881 -6.37 40.15 -35.57
CA SER A 881 -7.37 40.95 -36.28
C SER A 881 -8.77 40.33 -36.19
N ALA A 882 -8.91 39.01 -36.34
CA ALA A 882 -10.21 38.36 -36.17
C ALA A 882 -10.83 38.59 -34.77
N ILE A 883 -10.00 38.72 -33.73
CA ILE A 883 -10.44 39.07 -32.38
C ILE A 883 -10.81 40.56 -32.28
N SER A 884 -9.95 41.48 -32.76
CA SER A 884 -10.13 42.93 -32.58
C SER A 884 -11.24 43.52 -33.46
N GLU A 885 -11.33 43.13 -34.73
CA GLU A 885 -12.35 43.62 -35.67
C GLU A 885 -13.77 43.20 -35.29
N ASN A 886 -13.91 42.09 -34.57
CA ASN A 886 -15.19 41.54 -34.14
C ASN A 886 -15.48 41.75 -32.63
N ASP A 887 -14.56 42.39 -31.91
CA ASP A 887 -14.51 42.56 -30.44
C ASP A 887 -14.70 41.28 -29.60
N LEU A 888 -14.23 40.13 -30.11
CA LEU A 888 -14.44 38.84 -29.46
C LEU A 888 -13.75 38.75 -28.09
N VAL A 889 -14.44 38.12 -27.13
CA VAL A 889 -13.86 37.75 -25.83
C VAL A 889 -13.16 36.40 -25.96
N ALA A 890 -11.93 36.41 -26.50
CA ALA A 890 -11.06 35.24 -26.56
C ALA A 890 -10.53 34.83 -25.18
N ALA A 891 -10.09 33.57 -25.04
CA ALA A 891 -9.61 33.00 -23.78
C ALA A 891 -8.16 32.44 -23.85
N VAL A 892 -7.41 32.62 -22.76
CA VAL A 892 -6.18 31.87 -22.44
C VAL A 892 -6.47 30.86 -21.33
N VAL A 893 -5.90 29.65 -21.43
CA VAL A 893 -5.84 28.68 -20.33
C VAL A 893 -4.38 28.37 -20.00
N HIS A 894 -3.95 28.57 -18.76
CA HIS A 894 -2.55 28.40 -18.36
C HIS A 894 -2.38 27.87 -16.94
N SER A 895 -1.20 27.33 -16.59
CA SER A 895 -0.90 26.88 -15.22
C SER A 895 -0.16 27.90 -14.34
N SER A 896 0.09 29.13 -14.83
CA SER A 896 0.80 30.19 -14.10
C SER A 896 0.03 30.83 -12.94
N CYS A 897 0.77 31.15 -11.86
CA CYS A 897 0.28 31.82 -10.65
C CYS A 897 -0.22 33.27 -10.85
N ARG A 898 -0.05 33.87 -12.04
CA ARG A 898 -0.31 35.29 -12.30
C ARG A 898 -1.38 35.54 -13.37
N SER A 899 -2.52 34.84 -13.27
CA SER A 899 -3.69 35.14 -14.11
C SER A 899 -4.30 36.51 -13.76
N TYR A 900 -4.15 37.48 -14.66
CA TYR A 900 -4.80 38.79 -14.63
C TYR A 900 -5.20 39.18 -16.05
N GLU A 901 -6.29 39.92 -16.23
CA GLU A 901 -6.74 40.47 -17.52
C GLU A 901 -5.60 41.20 -18.27
N SER A 902 -5.51 41.00 -19.59
CA SER A 902 -4.47 41.52 -20.50
C SER A 902 -2.99 41.21 -20.15
N ARG A 903 -2.69 40.43 -19.09
CA ARG A 903 -1.31 40.18 -18.64
C ARG A 903 -0.59 39.08 -19.43
N VAL A 904 -1.32 38.13 -20.01
CA VAL A 904 -0.71 37.00 -20.75
C VAL A 904 -0.55 37.32 -22.23
N HIS A 905 -1.50 38.06 -22.81
CA HIS A 905 -1.39 38.67 -24.14
C HIS A 905 -2.37 39.86 -24.20
N ALA A 906 -2.02 40.94 -24.92
CA ALA A 906 -2.84 42.16 -24.95
C ALA A 906 -4.22 41.92 -25.59
N SER A 907 -4.28 41.12 -26.66
CA SER A 907 -5.50 40.80 -27.41
C SER A 907 -6.45 39.81 -26.71
N VAL A 908 -6.22 39.42 -25.44
CA VAL A 908 -7.02 38.38 -24.78
C VAL A 908 -7.58 38.86 -23.44
N LYS A 909 -8.92 38.98 -23.40
CA LYS A 909 -9.69 39.55 -22.28
C LYS A 909 -9.98 38.54 -21.16
N ALA A 910 -10.10 37.23 -21.47
CA ALA A 910 -10.34 36.18 -20.48
C ALA A 910 -9.09 35.32 -20.24
N ASN A 911 -8.62 35.25 -18.98
CA ASN A 911 -7.44 34.48 -18.57
C ASN A 911 -7.81 33.49 -17.45
N TYR A 912 -7.59 32.20 -17.70
CA TYR A 912 -7.94 31.11 -16.81
C TYR A 912 -6.72 30.33 -16.30
N LEU A 913 -6.63 30.18 -14.98
CA LEU A 913 -5.63 29.36 -14.29
C LEU A 913 -6.18 27.93 -14.09
N ALA A 914 -5.53 26.95 -14.72
CA ALA A 914 -5.87 25.53 -14.69
C ALA A 914 -4.69 24.64 -14.24
N SER A 915 -4.96 23.41 -13.82
CA SER A 915 -3.90 22.40 -13.61
C SER A 915 -3.33 21.93 -14.96
N PRO A 916 -2.06 21.47 -15.04
CA PRO A 916 -1.45 21.02 -16.30
C PRO A 916 -2.28 20.03 -17.15
N PRO A 917 -2.94 18.97 -16.61
CA PRO A 917 -3.81 18.12 -17.43
C PRO A 917 -5.07 18.83 -17.94
N LEU A 918 -5.61 19.81 -17.20
CA LEU A 918 -6.74 20.63 -17.66
C LEU A 918 -6.31 21.62 -18.76
N VAL A 919 -5.09 22.17 -18.72
CA VAL A 919 -4.55 22.98 -19.83
C VAL A 919 -4.56 22.18 -21.15
N VAL A 920 -4.19 20.89 -21.11
CA VAL A 920 -4.26 20.00 -22.28
C VAL A 920 -5.72 19.73 -22.69
N ALA A 921 -6.63 19.50 -21.74
CA ALA A 921 -8.05 19.27 -22.03
C ALA A 921 -8.72 20.47 -22.73
N TYR A 922 -8.53 21.69 -22.20
CA TYR A 922 -9.07 22.91 -22.83
C TYR A 922 -8.41 23.24 -24.17
N ALA A 923 -7.14 22.88 -24.39
CA ALA A 923 -6.49 23.00 -25.71
C ALA A 923 -7.10 22.07 -26.76
N LEU A 924 -7.50 20.86 -26.36
CA LEU A 924 -8.17 19.89 -27.23
C LEU A 924 -9.62 20.32 -27.55
N ALA A 925 -10.36 20.79 -26.55
CA ALA A 925 -11.71 21.33 -26.74
C ALA A 925 -11.71 22.61 -27.59
N GLY A 926 -10.71 23.48 -27.42
CA GLY A 926 -10.59 24.76 -28.13
C GLY A 926 -11.56 25.86 -27.67
N THR A 927 -12.32 25.63 -26.60
CA THR A 927 -13.23 26.59 -25.98
C THR A 927 -13.34 26.36 -24.48
N VAL A 928 -13.68 27.43 -23.72
CA VAL A 928 -14.11 27.33 -22.32
C VAL A 928 -15.63 27.19 -22.16
N ASN A 929 -16.40 27.27 -23.25
CA ASN A 929 -17.86 27.15 -23.28
C ASN A 929 -18.32 25.67 -23.36
N ILE A 930 -17.73 24.82 -22.51
CA ILE A 930 -17.92 23.35 -22.49
C ILE A 930 -18.09 22.86 -21.04
N ASP A 931 -18.90 21.82 -20.85
CA ASP A 931 -19.01 21.08 -19.59
C ASP A 931 -18.45 19.66 -19.80
N PHE A 932 -17.34 19.33 -19.14
CA PHE A 932 -16.67 18.03 -19.30
C PHE A 932 -17.39 16.84 -18.64
N GLU A 933 -18.46 17.05 -17.86
CA GLU A 933 -19.25 15.94 -17.30
C GLU A 933 -20.30 15.40 -18.28
N ILE A 934 -20.82 16.25 -19.18
CA ILE A 934 -21.92 15.92 -20.10
C ILE A 934 -21.62 16.15 -21.59
N GLU A 935 -20.63 16.97 -21.94
CA GLU A 935 -20.29 17.29 -23.34
C GLU A 935 -18.94 16.69 -23.77
N PRO A 936 -18.86 16.11 -24.98
CA PRO A 936 -17.65 15.50 -25.49
C PRO A 936 -16.60 16.55 -25.87
N MET A 937 -15.34 16.31 -25.46
CA MET A 937 -14.20 17.18 -25.80
C MET A 937 -13.90 17.26 -27.32
N GLY A 938 -14.43 16.32 -28.10
CA GLY A 938 -14.30 16.27 -29.55
C GLY A 938 -14.77 14.94 -30.13
N THR A 939 -14.76 14.85 -31.46
CA THR A 939 -15.00 13.63 -32.23
C THR A 939 -13.71 12.83 -32.40
N ASP A 940 -13.77 11.51 -32.22
CA ASP A 940 -12.66 10.59 -32.52
C ASP A 940 -12.44 10.39 -34.03
N LYS A 941 -11.54 9.47 -34.39
CA LYS A 941 -11.22 9.13 -35.80
C LYS A 941 -12.44 8.60 -36.59
N ASP A 942 -13.43 8.04 -35.90
CA ASP A 942 -14.60 7.39 -36.48
C ASP A 942 -15.87 8.26 -36.35
N GLY A 943 -15.72 9.52 -35.92
CA GLY A 943 -16.81 10.48 -35.77
C GLY A 943 -17.66 10.31 -34.50
N LYS A 944 -17.23 9.51 -33.52
CA LYS A 944 -17.94 9.28 -32.26
C LYS A 944 -17.44 10.20 -31.13
N ASN A 945 -18.32 10.38 -30.15
CA ASN A 945 -18.18 11.31 -29.03
C ASN A 945 -18.05 10.54 -27.71
N GLN A 946 -16.83 10.33 -27.18
CA GLN A 946 -16.62 9.68 -25.87
C GLN A 946 -15.37 10.17 -25.13
N ALA A 947 -15.55 10.58 -23.87
CA ALA A 947 -14.60 10.41 -22.75
C ALA A 947 -15.24 10.91 -21.43
N ILE A 948 -15.20 10.09 -20.36
CA ILE A 948 -15.58 10.47 -18.98
C ILE A 948 -14.53 9.90 -18.01
N ILE A 949 -14.31 10.54 -16.85
CA ILE A 949 -13.27 10.17 -15.86
C ILE A 949 -13.89 9.49 -14.62
N ALA A 950 -13.18 8.50 -14.04
CA ALA A 950 -13.69 7.59 -13.00
C ALA A 950 -13.08 7.80 -11.59
N LYS A 951 -13.51 6.99 -10.61
CA LYS A 951 -14.06 7.55 -9.35
C LYS A 951 -13.67 6.87 -8.01
N SER A 952 -12.58 6.09 -7.90
CA SER A 952 -12.28 5.28 -6.69
C SER A 952 -10.79 5.01 -6.40
N PHE A 953 -10.46 4.69 -5.15
CA PHE A 953 -9.12 4.31 -4.65
C PHE A 953 -9.06 2.84 -4.15
N ASP A 954 -7.85 2.28 -4.08
CA ASP A 954 -7.56 0.94 -3.54
C ASP A 954 -7.37 0.93 -2.00
N ARG A 955 -7.59 -0.23 -1.36
CA ARG A 955 -7.47 -0.45 0.10
C ARG A 955 -6.07 -0.15 0.63
N VAL A 956 -5.01 -0.61 -0.04
CA VAL A 956 -3.62 -0.41 0.43
C VAL A 956 -3.24 1.06 0.28
N HIS A 957 -3.75 1.74 -0.75
CA HIS A 957 -3.60 3.18 -0.90
C HIS A 957 -4.32 3.96 0.22
N ARG A 958 -5.56 3.57 0.60
CA ARG A 958 -6.30 4.16 1.73
C ARG A 958 -5.49 4.13 3.02
N SER A 959 -4.92 2.98 3.37
CA SER A 959 -4.21 2.80 4.64
C SER A 959 -2.90 3.59 4.69
N ASN A 960 -2.08 3.51 3.63
CA ASN A 960 -0.82 4.26 3.54
C ASN A 960 -1.03 5.78 3.69
N LEU A 961 -2.13 6.34 3.16
CA LEU A 961 -2.47 7.76 3.35
C LEU A 961 -2.75 8.09 4.82
N ALA A 962 -3.55 7.27 5.50
CA ALA A 962 -3.83 7.43 6.93
C ALA A 962 -2.56 7.33 7.79
N SER A 963 -1.65 6.40 7.47
CA SER A 963 -0.36 6.21 8.17
C SER A 963 0.56 7.45 8.10
N ILE A 964 0.51 8.22 7.01
CA ILE A 964 1.26 9.49 6.88
C ILE A 964 0.46 10.73 7.32
N GLY A 965 -0.67 10.54 8.01
CA GLY A 965 -1.50 11.61 8.57
C GLY A 965 -2.45 12.29 7.57
N ILE A 966 -2.69 11.69 6.39
CA ILE A 966 -3.66 12.19 5.40
C ILE A 966 -4.98 11.44 5.58
N VAL A 967 -6.05 12.15 5.92
CA VAL A 967 -7.39 11.58 6.14
C VAL A 967 -8.03 11.15 4.80
N PRO A 968 -8.38 9.88 4.59
CA PRO A 968 -9.07 9.42 3.39
C PRO A 968 -10.60 9.48 3.55
N LEU A 969 -11.28 10.20 2.65
CA LEU A 969 -12.75 10.31 2.63
C LEU A 969 -13.35 9.53 1.45
N CYS A 970 -14.54 8.95 1.64
CA CYS A 970 -15.25 8.12 0.65
C CYS A 970 -16.77 8.36 0.67
N PHE A 971 -17.43 8.18 -0.48
CA PHE A 971 -18.89 8.29 -0.63
C PHE A 971 -19.62 6.98 -0.29
N LYS A 972 -20.86 7.07 0.22
CA LYS A 972 -21.65 5.91 0.68
C LYS A 972 -22.33 5.18 -0.49
N SER A 973 -22.14 3.85 -0.58
CA SER A 973 -22.57 3.02 -1.74
C SER A 973 -24.09 2.94 -1.97
N ALA A 974 -24.90 3.13 -0.92
CA ALA A 974 -26.36 3.05 -1.00
C ALA A 974 -27.00 4.12 -1.91
N PHE A 975 -26.25 5.12 -2.36
CA PHE A 975 -26.68 6.10 -3.36
C PHE A 975 -26.58 5.62 -4.82
N PHE A 976 -26.03 4.42 -5.10
CA PHE A 976 -25.82 3.94 -6.47
C PHE A 976 -26.81 2.85 -6.94
N SER A 977 -27.41 2.07 -6.04
CA SER A 977 -28.27 0.93 -6.42
C SER A 977 -29.68 1.32 -6.88
N SER A 978 -30.14 2.54 -6.59
CA SER A 978 -31.46 3.07 -6.98
C SER A 978 -31.40 4.15 -8.06
N LEU A 979 -30.21 4.53 -8.53
CA LEU A 979 -30.00 5.78 -9.28
C LEU A 979 -29.76 5.57 -10.80
N SER A 980 -30.26 4.47 -11.35
CA SER A 980 -30.18 4.17 -12.80
C SER A 980 -31.14 5.01 -13.66
N SER A 981 -32.08 5.73 -13.06
CA SER A 981 -32.98 6.66 -13.76
C SER A 981 -33.57 7.71 -12.83
N SER A 982 -33.36 8.99 -13.19
CA SER A 982 -34.20 10.15 -12.85
C SER A 982 -34.45 10.50 -11.36
N ILE A 983 -33.66 11.42 -10.82
CA ILE A 983 -34.10 12.50 -9.90
C ILE A 983 -33.02 13.61 -9.86
N GLU A 984 -33.43 14.88 -9.89
CA GLU A 984 -32.54 16.03 -9.74
C GLU A 984 -32.29 16.33 -8.25
N ILE A 985 -31.02 16.50 -7.84
CA ILE A 985 -30.68 16.99 -6.50
C ILE A 985 -30.53 18.51 -6.56
N THR A 986 -31.65 19.22 -6.46
CA THR A 986 -31.67 20.68 -6.42
C THR A 986 -31.25 21.22 -5.03
N ASN A 987 -29.95 21.57 -4.92
CA ASN A 987 -29.38 22.54 -3.97
C ASN A 987 -29.26 22.14 -2.47
N PRO A 988 -28.04 22.02 -1.91
CA PRO A 988 -27.79 21.93 -0.47
C PRO A 988 -27.31 23.27 0.14
N LYS A 989 -28.07 23.81 1.10
CA LYS A 989 -27.65 24.96 1.92
C LYS A 989 -26.72 24.52 3.07
N ARG A 990 -25.85 25.45 3.52
CA ARG A 990 -24.86 25.31 4.62
C ARG A 990 -25.17 24.25 5.67
N LEU A 991 -24.31 23.24 5.74
CA LEU A 991 -24.13 22.40 6.92
C LEU A 991 -23.27 23.15 7.97
N ARG A 992 -23.40 22.79 9.25
CA ARG A 992 -22.54 23.25 10.35
C ARG A 992 -22.24 22.09 11.30
N SER A 993 -20.96 21.85 11.60
CA SER A 993 -20.53 21.04 12.73
C SER A 993 -20.28 21.93 13.95
N SER A 994 -20.69 21.48 15.14
CA SER A 994 -20.49 22.19 16.42
C SER A 994 -19.33 21.58 17.20
N SER A 995 -18.12 22.09 16.97
CA SER A 995 -16.88 21.60 17.58
C SER A 995 -16.64 22.11 19.02
N SER A 996 -17.57 21.83 19.93
CA SER A 996 -17.23 21.77 21.36
C SER A 996 -16.46 20.46 21.63
N SER A 997 -15.22 20.55 22.10
CA SER A 997 -14.38 19.41 22.49
C SER A 997 -15.15 18.43 23.38
N PRO A 998 -15.08 17.10 23.16
CA PRO A 998 -13.83 16.36 23.42
C PRO A 998 -13.59 15.09 22.54
N ILE A 999 -12.50 14.38 22.83
CA ILE A 999 -12.23 12.93 22.66
C ILE A 999 -12.82 12.26 21.39
N PHE A 1000 -11.94 11.86 20.47
CA PHE A 1000 -12.29 10.97 19.34
C PHE A 1000 -12.72 9.58 19.83
N ARG A 1001 -13.74 9.01 19.17
CA ARG A 1001 -14.21 7.62 19.28
C ARG A 1001 -14.66 7.14 17.89
N GLU A 1002 -14.58 5.83 17.67
CA GLU A 1002 -14.94 5.14 16.42
C GLU A 1002 -16.40 5.39 15.99
N ASN A 1003 -16.65 5.21 14.68
CA ASN A 1003 -17.97 5.10 14.04
C ASN A 1003 -19.03 6.11 14.51
N ARG A 1004 -18.68 7.40 14.47
CA ARG A 1004 -19.63 8.48 14.76
C ARG A 1004 -20.25 9.05 13.48
N THR A 1005 -21.50 8.68 13.21
CA THR A 1005 -22.37 9.46 12.32
C THR A 1005 -22.51 10.89 12.85
N ILE A 1006 -22.04 11.87 12.09
CA ILE A 1006 -22.31 13.28 12.39
C ILE A 1006 -23.68 13.62 11.82
N LEU A 1007 -24.65 13.80 12.71
CA LEU A 1007 -25.98 14.31 12.37
C LEU A 1007 -25.90 15.84 12.15
N PRO A 1008 -26.14 16.35 10.93
CA PRO A 1008 -26.37 17.77 10.74
C PRO A 1008 -27.77 18.13 11.24
N GLN A 1009 -27.86 19.14 12.12
CA GLN A 1009 -29.15 19.74 12.46
C GLN A 1009 -29.62 20.66 11.33
N ALA A 1010 -30.31 20.07 10.35
CA ALA A 1010 -31.29 20.80 9.55
C ALA A 1010 -32.60 20.95 10.35
N ILE A 1011 -33.33 22.04 10.09
CA ILE A 1011 -34.74 22.12 10.50
C ILE A 1011 -35.52 21.30 9.46
N ASP A 1012 -36.21 20.28 9.96
CA ASP A 1012 -36.96 19.25 9.24
C ASP A 1012 -36.15 18.28 8.33
N LYS A 1013 -36.31 16.98 8.65
CA LYS A 1013 -35.70 15.78 8.06
C LYS A 1013 -34.21 15.54 8.37
N VAL A 1014 -33.91 14.26 8.62
CA VAL A 1014 -32.62 13.73 9.06
C VAL A 1014 -31.92 13.04 7.89
N TYR A 1015 -30.63 13.33 7.69
CA TYR A 1015 -29.77 12.67 6.72
C TYR A 1015 -28.50 12.15 7.42
N MET A 1016 -28.09 10.92 7.08
CA MET A 1016 -27.02 10.18 7.80
C MET A 1016 -25.75 10.09 6.96
N VAL A 1017 -24.63 10.60 7.48
CA VAL A 1017 -23.29 10.43 6.90
C VAL A 1017 -22.40 9.73 7.93
N GLU A 1018 -21.85 8.56 7.57
CA GLU A 1018 -20.91 7.82 8.40
C GLU A 1018 -19.48 8.31 8.14
N LEU A 1019 -18.72 8.45 9.23
CA LEU A 1019 -17.29 8.74 9.24
C LEU A 1019 -16.57 7.52 9.82
N ASP A 1020 -15.61 7.02 9.04
CA ASP A 1020 -14.79 5.85 9.33
C ASP A 1020 -13.33 6.32 9.51
N ILE A 1021 -13.02 6.84 10.70
CA ILE A 1021 -11.72 7.41 11.05
C ILE A 1021 -11.39 7.09 12.51
N GLN A 1022 -10.35 6.27 12.73
CA GLN A 1022 -9.45 6.44 13.88
C GLN A 1022 -7.99 6.35 13.44
N ILE A 1023 -7.15 7.09 14.13
CA ILE A 1023 -5.70 6.92 14.11
C ILE A 1023 -5.41 5.86 15.17
N PRO A 1024 -4.68 4.76 14.87
CA PRO A 1024 -4.35 3.76 15.87
C PRO A 1024 -3.60 4.40 17.04
N ALA A 1025 -3.83 3.88 18.26
CA ALA A 1025 -3.26 4.42 19.50
C ALA A 1025 -1.74 4.18 19.57
N ALA A 1026 -0.98 5.02 18.85
CA ALA A 1026 0.42 4.80 18.52
C ALA A 1026 1.28 4.48 19.75
N TYR A 1027 1.89 3.29 19.73
CA TYR A 1027 3.07 2.99 20.51
C TYR A 1027 4.20 3.92 20.06
N ASP A 1028 4.45 4.93 20.87
CA ASP A 1028 5.64 5.78 20.77
C ASP A 1028 6.86 4.98 21.28
N PRO A 1029 7.79 4.54 20.41
CA PRO A 1029 8.97 3.78 20.86
C PRO A 1029 9.98 4.64 21.62
N PHE A 1030 9.83 5.97 21.58
CA PHE A 1030 10.62 6.95 22.32
C PHE A 1030 10.01 7.25 23.70
N ALA A 1031 8.79 6.77 23.98
CA ALA A 1031 8.19 6.86 25.30
C ALA A 1031 8.95 5.95 26.28
N GLU A 1032 9.79 6.57 27.09
CA GLU A 1032 10.08 6.03 28.42
C GLU A 1032 8.77 5.85 29.20
N ALA A 1033 8.76 4.92 30.15
CA ALA A 1033 7.54 4.45 30.79
C ALA A 1033 6.64 5.61 31.21
N LYS A 1034 5.44 5.68 30.63
CA LYS A 1034 4.41 6.59 31.11
C LYS A 1034 4.18 6.29 32.58
N ASP A 1035 4.33 7.32 33.42
CA ASP A 1035 3.64 7.36 34.69
C ASP A 1035 2.15 7.08 34.41
N SER A 1036 1.70 5.88 34.80
CA SER A 1036 0.30 5.69 35.11
C SER A 1036 0.04 6.59 36.31
N ASP A 1037 -0.88 7.52 36.15
CA ASP A 1037 -1.02 8.75 36.95
C ASP A 1037 0.07 9.83 36.73
N ALA A 1038 0.29 10.24 35.48
CA ALA A 1038 0.71 11.61 35.22
C ALA A 1038 -0.34 12.60 35.78
N PRO A 1039 -0.04 13.42 36.82
CA PRO A 1039 -1.03 14.27 37.50
C PRO A 1039 -1.26 15.57 36.70
N GLY A 1040 -1.73 15.42 35.46
CA GLY A 1040 -1.58 16.41 34.39
C GLY A 1040 -2.85 17.20 34.02
N THR A 1041 -4.05 16.63 34.16
CA THR A 1041 -5.27 17.45 34.12
C THR A 1041 -5.32 18.29 35.40
N LYS A 1042 -4.97 19.57 35.31
CA LYS A 1042 -5.36 20.54 36.33
C LYS A 1042 -6.88 20.55 36.42
N GLU A 1043 -7.42 19.88 37.43
CA GLU A 1043 -8.82 19.96 37.81
C GLU A 1043 -9.12 21.41 38.21
N TYR A 1044 -9.60 22.18 37.25
CA TYR A 1044 -9.90 23.58 37.49
C TYR A 1044 -11.16 23.70 38.32
N ILE A 1045 -11.05 24.28 39.51
CA ILE A 1045 -12.24 24.68 40.26
C ILE A 1045 -12.86 25.87 39.53
N HIS A 1046 -13.98 25.60 38.86
CA HIS A 1046 -14.76 26.58 38.13
C HIS A 1046 -15.70 27.29 39.11
N ILE A 1047 -15.40 28.56 39.40
CA ILE A 1047 -16.26 29.44 40.21
C ILE A 1047 -17.00 30.37 39.26
N ARG A 1048 -18.29 30.11 39.02
CA ARG A 1048 -19.13 30.87 38.08
C ARG A 1048 -20.11 31.76 38.82
N ILE A 1049 -20.61 32.79 38.15
CA ILE A 1049 -21.78 33.56 38.58
C ILE A 1049 -22.93 33.32 37.60
N GLN A 1050 -24.15 33.27 38.12
CA GLN A 1050 -25.38 33.17 37.36
C GLN A 1050 -26.36 34.23 37.86
N GLN A 1051 -27.06 34.91 36.95
CA GLN A 1051 -28.12 35.86 37.31
C GLN A 1051 -29.43 35.08 37.45
N ARG A 1052 -30.05 35.13 38.64
CA ARG A 1052 -31.31 34.43 38.90
C ARG A 1052 -32.54 35.33 38.69
N ASN A 1053 -32.35 36.65 38.81
CA ASN A 1053 -33.31 37.70 38.45
C ASN A 1053 -32.56 39.05 38.39
N GLY A 1054 -33.18 40.10 37.83
CA GLY A 1054 -32.53 41.39 37.56
C GLY A 1054 -31.78 42.05 38.74
N LYS A 1055 -32.15 41.75 40.00
CA LYS A 1055 -31.45 42.22 41.22
C LYS A 1055 -30.86 41.10 42.10
N LYS A 1056 -30.76 39.84 41.62
CA LYS A 1056 -30.27 38.70 42.43
C LYS A 1056 -29.37 37.75 41.63
N SER A 1057 -28.16 37.51 42.14
CA SER A 1057 -27.16 36.59 41.58
C SER A 1057 -26.90 35.37 42.49
N LEU A 1058 -26.28 34.35 41.91
CA LEU A 1058 -25.88 33.09 42.55
C LEU A 1058 -24.43 32.80 42.14
N THR A 1059 -23.57 32.42 43.09
CA THR A 1059 -22.22 31.90 42.82
C THR A 1059 -22.27 30.38 42.86
N THR A 1060 -21.72 29.71 41.85
CA THR A 1060 -21.62 28.24 41.79
C THR A 1060 -20.16 27.78 41.78
N VAL A 1061 -19.89 26.69 42.50
CA VAL A 1061 -18.55 26.09 42.65
C VAL A 1061 -18.62 24.64 42.13
N GLN A 1062 -17.85 24.38 41.08
CA GLN A 1062 -17.73 23.09 40.39
C GLN A 1062 -16.25 22.68 40.34
N GLY A 1063 -15.95 21.38 40.30
CA GLY A 1063 -14.57 20.87 40.16
C GLY A 1063 -13.83 20.63 41.48
N LEU A 1064 -14.54 20.64 42.61
CA LEU A 1064 -14.01 20.07 43.87
C LEU A 1064 -13.85 18.55 43.72
N ARG A 1065 -12.82 17.98 44.36
CA ARG A 1065 -12.59 16.53 44.39
C ARG A 1065 -13.64 15.81 45.24
N LYS A 1066 -14.01 14.60 44.80
CA LYS A 1066 -15.04 13.75 45.42
C LYS A 1066 -14.69 13.31 46.85
N GLU A 1067 -13.42 13.36 47.23
CA GLU A 1067 -12.90 13.06 48.58
C GLU A 1067 -13.32 14.09 49.65
N PHE A 1068 -13.62 15.33 49.25
CA PHE A 1068 -14.02 16.38 50.19
C PHE A 1068 -15.52 16.34 50.52
N SER A 1069 -15.88 16.53 51.78
CA SER A 1069 -17.29 16.75 52.16
C SER A 1069 -17.75 18.16 51.79
N TYR A 1070 -18.53 18.23 50.71
CA TYR A 1070 -19.20 19.43 50.22
C TYR A 1070 -20.10 20.06 51.29
N GLU A 1071 -20.64 19.26 52.20
CA GLU A 1071 -21.54 19.67 53.28
C GLU A 1071 -20.76 20.39 54.41
N ARG A 1072 -19.55 19.91 54.74
CA ARG A 1072 -18.64 20.60 55.67
C ARG A 1072 -18.13 21.91 55.05
N ILE A 1073 -17.63 21.85 53.82
CA ILE A 1073 -17.17 23.03 53.08
C ILE A 1073 -18.28 24.08 52.98
N LEU A 1074 -19.53 23.69 52.66
CA LEU A 1074 -20.66 24.60 52.66
C LEU A 1074 -20.95 25.19 54.06
N LYS A 1075 -20.86 24.39 55.13
CA LYS A 1075 -21.10 24.89 56.50
C LYS A 1075 -20.13 26.00 56.87
N ASP A 1076 -18.86 25.84 56.54
CA ASP A 1076 -17.82 26.83 56.83
C ASP A 1076 -17.93 28.05 55.91
N LEU A 1077 -18.21 27.87 54.60
CA LEU A 1077 -18.52 28.97 53.67
C LEU A 1077 -19.74 29.80 54.10
N LYS A 1078 -20.79 29.18 54.66
CA LYS A 1078 -21.95 29.89 55.23
C LYS A 1078 -21.56 30.74 56.44
N LYS A 1079 -20.72 30.19 57.32
CA LYS A 1079 -20.24 30.83 58.55
C LYS A 1079 -19.37 32.04 58.25
N ASP A 1080 -18.40 31.89 57.36
CA ASP A 1080 -17.39 32.94 57.10
C ASP A 1080 -17.92 34.05 56.17
N PHE A 1081 -18.87 33.74 55.27
CA PHE A 1081 -19.39 34.73 54.31
C PHE A 1081 -20.78 35.28 54.67
N CYS A 1082 -21.39 34.82 55.77
CA CYS A 1082 -22.74 35.20 56.24
C CYS A 1082 -23.82 35.10 55.14
N CYS A 1083 -23.71 34.09 54.27
CA CYS A 1083 -24.60 33.90 53.12
C CYS A 1083 -25.29 32.53 53.16
N ASN A 1084 -26.48 32.42 52.57
CA ASN A 1084 -27.15 31.12 52.44
C ASN A 1084 -26.79 30.43 51.11
N GLY A 1085 -26.90 29.11 51.08
CA GLY A 1085 -26.48 28.26 49.97
C GLY A 1085 -26.79 26.79 50.20
N ASN A 1086 -26.73 25.96 49.16
CA ASN A 1086 -27.03 24.54 49.19
C ASN A 1086 -25.99 23.75 48.38
N VAL A 1087 -25.80 22.47 48.72
CA VAL A 1087 -25.18 21.50 47.81
C VAL A 1087 -26.28 20.96 46.90
N VAL A 1088 -26.04 20.92 45.60
CA VAL A 1088 -27.01 20.49 44.58
C VAL A 1088 -26.37 19.43 43.70
N GLN A 1089 -27.12 18.39 43.34
CA GLN A 1089 -26.71 17.43 42.33
C GLN A 1089 -27.21 17.93 40.96
N ASP A 1090 -26.28 18.42 40.14
CA ASP A 1090 -26.54 18.83 38.78
C ASP A 1090 -26.52 17.62 37.83
N LYS A 1091 -27.32 17.65 36.76
CA LYS A 1091 -27.45 16.55 35.79
C LYS A 1091 -26.23 16.38 34.88
N GLU A 1092 -25.52 17.48 34.59
CA GLU A 1092 -24.34 17.48 33.71
C GLU A 1092 -23.06 17.74 34.50
N LEU A 1093 -23.12 18.58 35.53
CA LEU A 1093 -21.95 19.11 36.24
C LEU A 1093 -21.64 18.37 37.56
N GLY A 1094 -22.48 17.40 37.96
CA GLY A 1094 -22.31 16.60 39.17
C GLY A 1094 -22.62 17.36 40.46
N LYS A 1095 -21.96 16.99 41.57
CA LYS A 1095 -22.22 17.60 42.88
C LYS A 1095 -21.55 18.99 42.96
N ILE A 1096 -22.35 20.04 43.09
CA ILE A 1096 -21.91 21.44 43.09
C ILE A 1096 -22.36 22.20 44.35
N ILE A 1097 -21.61 23.23 44.74
CA ILE A 1097 -22.00 24.14 45.84
C ILE A 1097 -22.56 25.43 45.24
N GLN A 1098 -23.73 25.87 45.71
CA GLN A 1098 -24.38 27.11 45.29
C GLN A 1098 -24.50 28.08 46.47
N LEU A 1099 -24.06 29.33 46.31
CA LEU A 1099 -24.10 30.40 47.33
C LEU A 1099 -24.85 31.63 46.80
N GLN A 1100 -25.59 32.33 47.66
CA GLN A 1100 -26.31 33.55 47.26
C GLN A 1100 -25.39 34.79 47.16
N GLY A 1101 -25.64 35.59 46.12
CA GLY A 1101 -24.84 36.78 45.77
C GLY A 1101 -23.57 36.45 44.98
N ASP A 1102 -22.77 37.48 44.68
CA ASP A 1102 -21.42 37.31 44.13
C ASP A 1102 -20.42 37.13 45.29
N GLN A 1103 -19.98 35.89 45.50
CA GLN A 1103 -18.95 35.55 46.49
C GLN A 1103 -17.64 35.09 45.81
N ARG A 1104 -17.52 35.21 44.47
CA ARG A 1104 -16.45 34.57 43.67
C ARG A 1104 -15.04 34.82 44.22
N LYS A 1105 -14.73 36.06 44.57
CA LYS A 1105 -13.43 36.46 45.14
C LYS A 1105 -13.19 35.83 46.52
N LYS A 1106 -14.20 35.83 47.40
CA LYS A 1106 -14.09 35.24 48.75
C LYS A 1106 -13.92 33.73 48.69
N VAL A 1107 -14.72 33.03 47.87
CA VAL A 1107 -14.61 31.58 47.65
C VAL A 1107 -13.20 31.22 47.17
N SER A 1108 -12.66 31.97 46.20
CA SER A 1108 -11.30 31.75 45.71
C SER A 1108 -10.21 31.98 46.77
N GLN A 1109 -10.40 32.93 47.70
CA GLN A 1109 -9.47 33.16 48.80
C GLN A 1109 -9.56 32.03 49.84
N PHE A 1110 -10.77 31.64 50.24
CA PHE A 1110 -11.02 30.55 51.19
C PHE A 1110 -10.42 29.23 50.70
N LEU A 1111 -10.67 28.81 49.45
CA LEU A 1111 -10.14 27.56 48.91
C LEU A 1111 -8.60 27.48 48.92
N VAL A 1112 -7.92 28.62 48.75
CA VAL A 1112 -6.46 28.71 48.84
C VAL A 1112 -5.98 28.75 50.30
N GLN A 1113 -6.65 29.51 51.17
CA GLN A 1113 -6.30 29.64 52.59
C GLN A 1113 -6.53 28.34 53.38
N SER A 1114 -7.58 27.58 53.05
CA SER A 1114 -7.87 26.26 53.62
C SER A 1114 -7.03 25.12 53.01
N GLY A 1115 -6.13 25.41 52.06
CA GLY A 1115 -5.31 24.41 51.39
C GLY A 1115 -6.06 23.43 50.47
N ILE A 1116 -7.32 23.73 50.12
CA ILE A 1116 -8.19 22.86 49.31
C ILE A 1116 -7.78 22.89 47.82
N ALA A 1117 -7.24 24.02 47.35
CA ALA A 1117 -6.69 24.16 45.99
C ALA A 1117 -5.60 25.23 45.90
N GLN A 1118 -4.69 25.08 44.94
CA GLN A 1118 -3.69 26.11 44.62
C GLN A 1118 -4.30 27.21 43.72
N LYS A 1119 -3.72 28.42 43.78
CA LYS A 1119 -4.28 29.61 43.13
C LYS A 1119 -4.37 29.49 41.60
N ASP A 1120 -3.48 28.72 40.99
CA ASP A 1120 -3.44 28.41 39.55
C ASP A 1120 -4.39 27.28 39.12
N GLN A 1121 -5.05 26.62 40.08
CA GLN A 1121 -6.10 25.62 39.85
C GLN A 1121 -7.51 26.22 39.90
N ILE A 1122 -7.67 27.53 40.14
CA ILE A 1122 -9.00 28.17 40.24
C ILE A 1122 -9.28 29.01 38.99
N LYS A 1123 -10.41 28.77 38.33
CA LYS A 1123 -10.93 29.58 37.22
C LYS A 1123 -12.20 30.30 37.65
N ILE A 1124 -12.12 31.63 37.78
CA ILE A 1124 -13.26 32.50 38.07
C ILE A 1124 -13.86 32.97 36.74
N HIS A 1125 -15.16 32.74 36.54
CA HIS A 1125 -15.88 33.13 35.32
C HIS A 1125 -16.69 34.40 35.51
N GLY A 1126 -16.73 35.22 34.46
CA GLY A 1126 -17.47 36.48 34.37
C GLY A 1126 -18.99 36.30 34.25
N PHE A 1127 -19.66 37.46 34.15
CA PHE A 1127 -20.67 37.63 33.10
C PHE A 1127 -19.92 38.03 31.83
#